data_AF-A0A2A2LYJ8-F1
#
_entry.id   AF-A0A2A2LYJ8-F1
#
_cell.length_a   1.000
_cell.length_b   1.000
_cell.length_c   1.000
_cell.angle_alpha   90.00
_cell.angle_beta   90.00
_cell.angle_gamma   90.00
#
_symmetry.space_group_name_H-M   'P 1'
#
loop_
_entity.id
_entity.type
_entity.pdbx_description
1 polymer ?
#
loop_
_entity_poly.entity_id
_entity_poly.type
_entity_poly.pdbx_seq_one_letter_code
_entity_poly.pdbx_strand_id
1 'polypeptide(L)'
;MIGSKNCYMSAQNIYGSYAGDGNTFNNMDTQRFMTHYGQVCCYDEEGFLMQTPYQPVIKTQKEYFYNPGYPLRAYEFGTAPYMGQFEVPGLSVFHHDYMPYFYCCKFADFRCQLFYWRRPSSACQEYQPPATGQASGAGTFYTIDNDKFIFNEPGVFNFLYIPQTIRTPEVRIQIRMERYPNRKVDFGLLGRYIPQSDLVQPTNATVITGIALEATGTDRVHVVTRKDTRRFRYRTDILVGNILRYFDTIRLQRFRGVLIYVNNVIRGQPEIYVVLEEAQIGVKIRESYALDIDRLSMYQESMGMLDIQLSVPPQYGVRPDGDKTREQQYRLLYNLPRVSGLMRPFPEQTSGALNLGLTLNDVNSASYRQQIINNYQVLGSGESTAQINTAGVLNQDMPSDNMFTTSTEEDKQFDVFPEANSRANPVFKTAPIYETGPFRFVPQTGADILQILNTCRDLQNNQPTNLQPYQAITSLQYGIQHCPDDPAQILNDCGDNIPCLFDYTLMNSKILAQEEEDEWNTFLVERTDAIRQYNSCGAINIEYPEYMMKTPALASGYLQGDVARFDCYQSHWIKGDHEYKCGIVVDYNRPNSYRYEWNKGEQPWCRSRVKENYFKWIAIVFGFVGCLIAIVLVFVLFWCIKQRRLQEQRQYGTYQNKGFTGDMGTASRRAPSVRDDLSEAPRTVAMPARGTPATLEPQRLSPASSATDLRSRGAPPSIPGGGGGNLLGLNTSV
;
A
#
# COMPACT_ATOMS: atom_id res chain seq x y z
N MET A 1 -19.18 -0.69 12.69
CA MET A 1 -19.33 0.71 12.20
C MET A 1 -19.23 0.72 10.68
N ILE A 2 -19.80 1.68 9.94
CA ILE A 2 -19.65 1.75 8.47
C ILE A 2 -18.55 2.76 8.14
N GLY A 3 -17.42 2.29 7.63
CA GLY A 3 -16.27 3.11 7.25
C GLY A 3 -14.96 2.34 7.31
N SER A 4 -13.94 2.86 6.64
CA SER A 4 -12.58 2.32 6.69
C SER A 4 -11.97 2.57 8.06
N LYS A 5 -11.43 1.54 8.72
CA LYS A 5 -10.62 1.76 9.94
C LYS A 5 -9.21 2.18 9.57
N ASN A 6 -8.62 1.49 8.60
CA ASN A 6 -7.23 1.68 8.19
C ASN A 6 -7.16 1.89 6.68
N CYS A 7 -6.34 2.84 6.26
CA CYS A 7 -6.20 3.24 4.86
C CYS A 7 -4.70 3.44 4.59
N TYR A 8 -4.13 2.63 3.69
CA TYR A 8 -2.70 2.60 3.41
C TYR A 8 -2.41 2.98 1.97
N MET A 9 -1.42 3.82 1.74
CA MET A 9 -0.90 4.07 0.40
C MET A 9 0.04 2.92 0.02
N SER A 10 -0.20 2.26 -1.10
CA SER A 10 0.72 1.23 -1.59
C SER A 10 1.85 1.87 -2.40
N ALA A 11 3.07 1.37 -2.23
CA ALA A 11 4.24 1.76 -3.02
C ALA A 11 4.05 1.45 -4.53
N GLN A 12 3.22 0.45 -4.84
CA GLN A 12 2.95 -0.01 -6.20
C GLN A 12 2.02 0.93 -7.01
N ASN A 13 1.31 1.86 -6.36
CA ASN A 13 0.28 2.70 -7.01
C ASN A 13 0.71 4.15 -7.26
N ILE A 14 2.01 4.46 -7.23
CA ILE A 14 2.51 5.83 -7.44
C ILE A 14 2.67 6.16 -8.94
N TYR A 15 2.95 5.16 -9.77
CA TYR A 15 3.18 5.31 -11.20
C TYR A 15 2.34 4.34 -12.01
N GLY A 16 1.83 4.82 -13.14
CA GLY A 16 0.99 4.04 -14.04
C GLY A 16 1.76 3.14 -14.96
N SER A 17 1.00 2.46 -15.83
CA SER A 17 1.55 1.76 -16.98
C SER A 17 2.37 2.68 -17.87
N TYR A 18 3.30 2.09 -18.62
CA TYR A 18 4.12 2.79 -19.61
C TYR A 18 3.22 3.36 -20.72
N ALA A 19 3.29 4.67 -20.97
CA ALA A 19 2.71 5.26 -22.18
C ALA A 19 3.82 5.46 -23.21
N GLY A 20 4.09 4.41 -23.98
CA GLY A 20 4.88 4.50 -25.21
C GLY A 20 5.58 3.21 -25.58
N ASP A 21 6.15 3.18 -26.78
CA ASP A 21 6.82 2.02 -27.39
C ASP A 21 8.28 1.86 -26.95
N GLY A 22 8.74 2.71 -26.02
CA GLY A 22 10.10 2.68 -25.52
C GLY A 22 10.38 1.39 -24.72
N ASN A 23 11.61 0.90 -24.82
CA ASN A 23 12.02 -0.31 -24.12
C ASN A 23 13.04 -0.06 -23.00
N THR A 24 13.44 1.19 -22.72
CA THR A 24 14.59 1.55 -21.85
C THR A 24 14.24 2.58 -20.79
N PHE A 25 14.73 2.40 -19.56
CA PHE A 25 14.37 3.13 -18.34
C PHE A 25 14.49 4.65 -18.45
N ASN A 26 15.53 5.15 -19.13
CA ASN A 26 15.78 6.59 -19.29
C ASN A 26 15.01 7.23 -20.47
N ASN A 27 14.19 6.48 -21.23
CA ASN A 27 13.57 7.03 -22.42
C ASN A 27 12.33 7.86 -22.08
N MET A 28 12.16 9.00 -22.75
CA MET A 28 10.97 9.84 -22.59
C MET A 28 9.70 9.09 -23.01
N ASP A 29 9.81 8.15 -23.96
CA ASP A 29 8.71 7.29 -24.44
C ASP A 29 8.40 6.09 -23.53
N THR A 30 9.12 5.92 -22.41
CA THR A 30 8.78 4.98 -21.32
C THR A 30 8.31 5.69 -20.07
N GLN A 31 8.08 7.00 -20.12
CA GLN A 31 7.61 7.72 -18.95
C GLN A 31 6.31 7.09 -18.47
N ARG A 32 6.36 6.46 -17.30
CA ARG A 32 5.17 6.08 -16.57
C ARG A 32 4.45 7.39 -16.30
N PHE A 33 3.25 7.55 -16.85
CA PHE A 33 2.45 8.70 -16.45
C PHE A 33 2.13 8.50 -14.98
N MET A 34 2.27 9.57 -14.21
CA MET A 34 1.98 9.56 -12.78
C MET A 34 0.49 9.27 -12.60
N THR A 35 0.13 7.99 -12.43
CA THR A 35 -1.24 7.59 -12.18
C THR A 35 -1.49 7.81 -10.71
N HIS A 36 -2.03 8.98 -10.44
CA HIS A 36 -2.63 9.29 -9.18
C HIS A 36 -1.60 9.48 -8.05
N TYR A 37 -1.70 10.60 -7.38
CA TYR A 37 -0.80 11.02 -6.30
C TYR A 37 -1.14 10.35 -4.96
N GLY A 38 -1.55 9.07 -5.03
CA GLY A 38 -1.99 8.30 -3.88
C GLY A 38 -3.31 7.61 -4.19
N GLN A 39 -3.22 6.34 -4.63
CA GLN A 39 -4.29 5.41 -4.34
C GLN A 39 -4.10 4.90 -2.92
N VAL A 40 -5.17 4.93 -2.15
CA VAL A 40 -5.20 4.41 -0.79
C VAL A 40 -6.03 3.13 -0.79
N CYS A 41 -5.45 2.04 -0.31
CA CYS A 41 -6.14 0.79 -0.03
C CYS A 41 -6.73 0.90 1.37
N CYS A 42 -8.06 1.01 1.45
CA CYS A 42 -8.76 1.08 2.71
C CYS A 42 -9.34 -0.27 3.09
N TYR A 43 -9.33 -0.57 4.37
CA TYR A 43 -9.79 -1.83 4.95
C TYR A 43 -10.90 -1.54 5.96
N ASP A 44 -11.91 -2.41 5.97
CA ASP A 44 -13.00 -2.32 6.94
C ASP A 44 -12.56 -2.80 8.34
N GLU A 45 -13.51 -2.87 9.27
CA GLU A 45 -13.25 -3.30 10.64
C GLU A 45 -12.82 -4.77 10.76
N GLU A 46 -13.17 -5.60 9.78
CA GLU A 46 -12.83 -7.02 9.72
C GLU A 46 -11.53 -7.28 8.94
N GLY A 47 -10.92 -6.22 8.38
CA GLY A 47 -9.66 -6.29 7.64
C GLY A 47 -9.84 -6.61 6.15
N PHE A 48 -11.05 -6.51 5.60
CA PHE A 48 -11.29 -6.72 4.17
C PHE A 48 -11.05 -5.45 3.36
N LEU A 49 -10.44 -5.61 2.18
CA LEU A 49 -10.19 -4.52 1.25
C LEU A 49 -11.51 -3.92 0.74
N MET A 50 -11.66 -2.63 0.94
CA MET A 50 -12.78 -1.81 0.49
C MET A 50 -12.50 -1.31 -0.92
N GLN A 51 -13.49 -1.39 -1.80
CA GLN A 51 -13.36 -0.99 -3.20
C GLN A 51 -14.40 0.09 -3.52
N THR A 52 -13.98 1.11 -4.30
CA THR A 52 -14.85 2.24 -4.67
C THR A 52 -16.08 1.87 -5.51
N PRO A 53 -16.05 0.94 -6.49
CA PRO A 53 -17.10 0.93 -7.51
C PRO A 53 -18.43 0.29 -7.05
N TYR A 54 -18.49 -0.32 -5.86
CA TYR A 54 -19.63 -1.17 -5.46
C TYR A 54 -20.22 -0.88 -4.08
N GLN A 55 -19.69 0.10 -3.33
CA GLN A 55 -20.21 0.31 -1.99
C GLN A 55 -21.54 1.07 -2.02
N PRO A 56 -22.59 0.59 -1.32
CA PRO A 56 -23.78 1.38 -1.09
C PRO A 56 -23.44 2.74 -0.47
N VAL A 57 -24.07 3.77 -1.00
CA VAL A 57 -24.20 5.08 -0.34
C VAL A 57 -25.12 4.91 0.87
N ILE A 58 -24.70 4.15 1.88
CA ILE A 58 -25.32 4.28 3.18
C ILE A 58 -24.64 5.48 3.83
N LYS A 59 -25.20 6.68 3.62
CA LYS A 59 -25.16 7.71 4.66
C LYS A 59 -25.96 7.13 5.84
N THR A 60 -25.40 6.20 6.61
CA THR A 60 -26.11 5.68 7.79
C THR A 60 -26.38 6.80 8.77
N GLN A 61 -25.51 7.81 8.79
CA GLN A 61 -25.62 9.00 9.60
C GLN A 61 -25.06 10.20 8.81
N LYS A 62 -25.60 11.41 9.02
CA LYS A 62 -25.15 12.64 8.35
C LYS A 62 -23.69 13.01 8.70
N GLU A 63 -23.16 12.40 9.77
CA GLU A 63 -21.85 12.68 10.35
C GLU A 63 -20.74 11.68 10.00
N TYR A 64 -21.05 10.44 9.58
CA TYR A 64 -20.02 9.42 9.28
C TYR A 64 -19.86 9.19 7.79
N PHE A 65 -18.67 9.48 7.27
CA PHE A 65 -18.33 9.36 5.86
C PHE A 65 -17.77 7.97 5.58
N TYR A 66 -18.51 7.17 4.81
CA TYR A 66 -17.97 5.98 4.19
C TYR A 66 -16.94 6.38 3.11
N ASN A 67 -15.66 6.05 3.31
CA ASN A 67 -14.59 6.31 2.35
C ASN A 67 -13.81 5.00 2.05
N PRO A 68 -14.05 4.34 0.91
CA PRO A 68 -13.31 3.14 0.50
C PRO A 68 -11.87 3.43 0.05
N GLY A 69 -11.41 4.69 0.14
CA GLY A 69 -10.20 5.17 -0.50
C GLY A 69 -10.42 5.33 -2.00
N TYR A 70 -9.99 6.45 -2.60
CA TYR A 70 -10.11 6.66 -4.04
C TYR A 70 -8.80 7.23 -4.57
N PRO A 71 -8.43 6.92 -5.83
CA PRO A 71 -7.22 7.48 -6.42
C PRO A 71 -7.33 9.00 -6.50
N LEU A 72 -6.35 9.72 -5.95
CA LEU A 72 -6.23 11.17 -6.03
C LEU A 72 -5.44 11.59 -7.28
N ARG A 73 -5.84 12.65 -7.98
CA ARG A 73 -5.15 13.17 -9.16
C ARG A 73 -4.05 14.16 -8.84
N ALA A 74 -4.03 14.71 -7.65
CA ALA A 74 -2.97 15.55 -7.13
C ALA A 74 -2.66 15.15 -5.69
N TYR A 75 -1.46 15.47 -5.21
CA TYR A 75 -1.10 15.26 -3.81
C TYR A 75 -1.49 16.48 -2.99
N GLU A 76 -1.99 16.29 -1.76
CA GLU A 76 -2.50 17.41 -0.95
C GLU A 76 -1.42 18.46 -0.69
N PHE A 77 -0.18 18.02 -0.45
CA PHE A 77 0.96 18.89 -0.23
C PHE A 77 1.79 19.18 -1.48
N GLY A 78 1.32 18.76 -2.66
CA GLY A 78 2.02 18.93 -3.93
C GLY A 78 3.28 18.09 -4.06
N THR A 79 3.85 18.03 -5.25
CA THR A 79 5.05 17.22 -5.55
C THR A 79 6.12 18.07 -6.19
N ALA A 80 7.37 17.81 -5.83
CA ALA A 80 8.49 18.43 -6.52
C ALA A 80 8.48 18.02 -8.01
N PRO A 81 8.67 18.95 -8.97
CA PRO A 81 9.10 20.34 -8.80
C PRO A 81 7.96 21.40 -8.79
N TYR A 82 6.88 21.23 -8.02
CA TYR A 82 5.80 22.19 -7.66
C TYR A 82 5.33 23.23 -8.72
N MET A 83 5.57 22.99 -10.01
CA MET A 83 5.45 23.99 -11.08
C MET A 83 4.54 23.50 -12.21
N GLY A 84 4.18 22.22 -12.22
CA GLY A 84 3.28 21.60 -13.19
C GLY A 84 1.80 21.61 -12.78
N GLN A 85 0.95 21.34 -13.77
CA GLN A 85 -0.44 20.96 -13.52
C GLN A 85 -0.45 19.70 -12.65
N PHE A 86 -1.22 19.69 -11.55
CA PHE A 86 -1.25 18.65 -10.50
C PHE A 86 -0.17 18.71 -9.41
N GLU A 87 0.86 19.54 -9.56
CA GLU A 87 2.00 19.58 -8.63
C GLU A 87 1.87 20.67 -7.55
N VAL A 88 1.02 21.68 -7.79
CA VAL A 88 0.84 22.82 -6.87
C VAL A 88 0.16 22.38 -5.57
N PRO A 89 0.78 22.59 -4.38
CA PRO A 89 0.21 22.22 -3.09
C PRO A 89 -1.17 22.83 -2.84
N GLY A 90 -2.09 22.05 -2.27
CA GLY A 90 -3.44 22.47 -1.89
C GLY A 90 -4.39 22.75 -3.06
N LEU A 91 -4.02 23.63 -3.99
CA LEU A 91 -4.87 24.07 -5.09
C LEU A 91 -5.15 22.93 -6.09
N SER A 92 -4.13 22.14 -6.43
CA SER A 92 -4.28 21.02 -7.37
C SER A 92 -5.24 19.97 -6.82
N VAL A 93 -5.06 19.56 -5.57
CA VAL A 93 -5.95 18.61 -4.88
C VAL A 93 -7.35 19.18 -4.71
N PHE A 94 -7.47 20.45 -4.34
CA PHE A 94 -8.76 21.07 -4.18
C PHE A 94 -9.56 21.03 -5.49
N HIS A 95 -8.95 21.46 -6.59
CA HIS A 95 -9.61 21.53 -7.89
C HIS A 95 -9.91 20.15 -8.48
N HIS A 96 -8.94 19.23 -8.42
CA HIS A 96 -9.08 17.95 -9.11
C HIS A 96 -9.76 16.88 -8.27
N ASP A 97 -9.61 16.88 -6.95
CA ASP A 97 -10.03 15.77 -6.09
C ASP A 97 -11.15 16.17 -5.14
N TYR A 98 -10.93 17.20 -4.31
CA TYR A 98 -11.92 17.60 -3.30
C TYR A 98 -13.15 18.24 -3.91
N MET A 99 -13.01 19.14 -4.87
CA MET A 99 -14.14 19.83 -5.50
C MET A 99 -15.13 18.83 -6.13
N PRO A 100 -14.71 17.87 -6.98
CA PRO A 100 -15.61 16.85 -7.50
C PRO A 100 -16.21 15.95 -6.40
N TYR A 101 -15.44 15.60 -5.36
CA TYR A 101 -15.97 14.86 -4.22
C TYR A 101 -17.09 15.64 -3.50
N PHE A 102 -16.87 16.92 -3.23
CA PHE A 102 -17.87 17.79 -2.59
C PHE A 102 -19.13 17.89 -3.46
N TYR A 103 -19.00 18.14 -4.77
CA TYR A 103 -20.15 18.23 -5.67
C TYR A 103 -20.92 16.91 -5.83
N CYS A 104 -20.22 15.77 -5.95
CA CYS A 104 -20.85 14.49 -6.22
C CYS A 104 -21.34 13.76 -4.95
N CYS A 105 -20.57 13.82 -3.85
CA CYS A 105 -20.83 13.03 -2.65
C CYS A 105 -21.39 13.83 -1.47
N LYS A 106 -20.97 15.10 -1.30
CA LYS A 106 -21.42 15.91 -0.16
C LYS A 106 -22.67 16.73 -0.45
N PHE A 107 -22.71 17.41 -1.59
CA PHE A 107 -23.82 18.30 -1.95
C PHE A 107 -24.94 17.62 -2.74
N ALA A 108 -24.67 16.50 -3.40
CA ALA A 108 -25.67 15.71 -4.11
C ALA A 108 -26.03 14.43 -3.35
N ASP A 109 -27.30 14.01 -3.42
CA ASP A 109 -27.79 12.83 -2.69
C ASP A 109 -27.57 11.51 -3.44
N PHE A 110 -27.43 11.53 -4.77
CA PHE A 110 -27.39 10.33 -5.61
C PHE A 110 -26.21 10.27 -6.60
N ARG A 111 -25.29 11.25 -6.58
CA ARG A 111 -24.18 11.31 -7.56
C ARG A 111 -22.86 10.75 -7.03
N CYS A 112 -22.81 10.28 -5.79
CA CYS A 112 -21.55 9.77 -5.22
C CYS A 112 -21.07 8.50 -5.94
N GLN A 113 -21.99 7.67 -6.40
CA GLN A 113 -21.69 6.51 -7.25
C GLN A 113 -20.97 6.91 -8.54
N LEU A 114 -21.33 8.05 -9.14
CA LEU A 114 -20.65 8.56 -10.34
C LEU A 114 -19.20 8.93 -10.05
N PHE A 115 -18.94 9.54 -8.89
CA PHE A 115 -17.58 9.90 -8.48
C PHE A 115 -16.70 8.66 -8.34
N TYR A 116 -17.16 7.64 -7.62
CA TYR A 116 -16.43 6.39 -7.42
C TYR A 116 -16.33 5.55 -8.69
N TRP A 117 -17.35 5.55 -9.55
CA TRP A 117 -17.30 4.91 -10.87
C TRP A 117 -16.24 5.55 -11.79
N ARG A 118 -16.08 6.88 -11.72
CA ARG A 118 -15.01 7.61 -12.44
C ARG A 118 -13.63 7.49 -11.78
N ARG A 119 -13.56 6.98 -10.55
CA ARG A 119 -12.35 6.84 -9.73
C ARG A 119 -12.29 5.44 -9.10
N PRO A 120 -12.22 4.38 -9.93
CA PRO A 120 -12.11 3.02 -9.44
C PRO A 120 -10.80 2.86 -8.65
N SER A 121 -10.86 2.24 -7.47
CA SER A 121 -9.68 1.74 -6.78
C SER A 121 -9.10 0.54 -7.55
N SER A 122 -7.78 0.35 -7.50
CA SER A 122 -7.10 -0.83 -8.03
C SER A 122 -7.69 -2.11 -7.44
N ALA A 123 -7.98 -3.05 -8.32
CA ALA A 123 -8.59 -4.34 -8.04
C ALA A 123 -7.62 -5.40 -7.51
N CYS A 124 -6.31 -5.10 -7.44
CA CYS A 124 -5.24 -5.98 -6.99
C CYS A 124 -5.23 -7.39 -7.65
N GLN A 125 -5.79 -7.55 -8.86
CA GLN A 125 -5.85 -8.84 -9.57
C GLN A 125 -4.46 -9.40 -9.88
N GLU A 126 -3.53 -8.51 -10.19
CA GLU A 126 -2.14 -8.83 -10.53
C GLU A 126 -1.19 -8.58 -9.35
N TYR A 127 -1.72 -8.38 -8.14
CA TYR A 127 -0.87 -8.16 -6.98
C TYR A 127 0.00 -9.41 -6.75
N GLN A 128 1.31 -9.19 -6.80
CA GLN A 128 2.29 -10.18 -6.40
C GLN A 128 2.91 -9.75 -5.07
N PRO A 129 2.97 -10.64 -4.07
CA PRO A 129 3.55 -10.30 -2.79
C PRO A 129 5.05 -9.95 -2.96
N PRO A 130 5.57 -8.96 -2.22
CA PRO A 130 7.00 -8.68 -2.20
C PRO A 130 7.75 -9.71 -1.37
N ALA A 131 9.05 -9.85 -1.64
CA ALA A 131 9.96 -10.52 -0.73
C ALA A 131 10.32 -9.55 0.41
N THR A 132 9.99 -9.91 1.65
CA THR A 132 10.32 -9.11 2.84
C THR A 132 11.57 -9.65 3.52
N GLY A 133 12.25 -8.88 4.34
CA GLY A 133 13.35 -9.32 5.22
C GLY A 133 13.47 -8.37 6.41
N GLN A 134 14.12 -8.79 7.49
CA GLN A 134 14.33 -7.99 8.69
C GLN A 134 15.76 -8.09 9.21
N ALA A 135 16.26 -7.00 9.79
CA ALA A 135 17.43 -6.96 10.63
C ALA A 135 17.06 -6.33 11.98
N SER A 136 17.43 -6.98 13.09
CA SER A 136 17.10 -6.55 14.45
C SER A 136 18.20 -6.89 15.46
N GLY A 137 18.08 -6.34 16.67
CA GLY A 137 18.95 -6.68 17.81
C GLY A 137 20.44 -6.45 17.54
N ALA A 138 21.29 -7.31 18.12
CA ALA A 138 22.75 -7.28 17.90
C ALA A 138 23.20 -7.86 16.55
N GLY A 139 22.49 -7.52 15.47
CA GLY A 139 22.82 -7.98 14.11
C GLY A 139 22.22 -9.33 13.77
N THR A 140 21.01 -9.61 14.24
CA THR A 140 20.18 -10.72 13.77
C THR A 140 19.62 -10.37 12.40
N PHE A 141 19.87 -11.20 11.38
CA PHE A 141 19.38 -11.00 10.03
C PHE A 141 18.46 -12.15 9.60
N TYR A 142 17.31 -11.76 9.05
CA TYR A 142 16.42 -12.59 8.27
C TYR A 142 16.31 -11.98 6.86
N THR A 143 17.00 -12.59 5.92
CA THR A 143 17.15 -12.08 4.55
C THR A 143 15.86 -12.19 3.71
N ILE A 144 15.84 -11.52 2.56
CA ILE A 144 14.69 -11.59 1.64
C ILE A 144 14.54 -12.97 0.99
N ASP A 145 15.61 -13.76 0.96
CA ASP A 145 15.70 -15.10 0.40
C ASP A 145 15.82 -16.19 1.47
N ASN A 146 15.30 -15.97 2.69
CA ASN A 146 15.17 -16.94 3.79
C ASN A 146 16.45 -17.42 4.49
N ASP A 147 17.63 -16.92 4.12
CA ASP A 147 18.85 -17.15 4.91
C ASP A 147 18.75 -16.39 6.24
N LYS A 148 19.20 -17.04 7.32
CA LYS A 148 19.14 -16.53 8.70
C LYS A 148 20.53 -16.65 9.30
N PHE A 149 21.03 -15.56 9.86
CA PHE A 149 22.35 -15.53 10.50
C PHE A 149 22.44 -14.38 11.50
N ILE A 150 23.37 -14.48 12.44
CA ILE A 150 23.79 -13.35 13.26
C ILE A 150 25.16 -12.89 12.75
N PHE A 151 25.28 -11.60 12.47
CA PHE A 151 26.49 -10.95 11.98
C PHE A 151 26.78 -9.69 12.79
N ASN A 152 27.89 -9.68 13.52
CA ASN A 152 28.36 -8.52 14.26
C ASN A 152 29.73 -8.04 13.75
N GLU A 153 29.75 -6.98 12.95
CA GLU A 153 30.99 -6.30 12.58
C GLU A 153 30.76 -4.80 12.60
N PRO A 154 31.65 -4.00 13.22
CA PRO A 154 31.54 -2.56 13.14
C PRO A 154 31.95 -2.09 11.74
N GLY A 155 31.14 -1.22 11.14
CA GLY A 155 31.41 -0.70 9.81
C GLY A 155 30.15 -0.22 9.09
N VAL A 156 30.34 0.20 7.85
CA VAL A 156 29.24 0.49 6.93
C VAL A 156 29.16 -0.64 5.92
N PHE A 157 27.96 -1.19 5.76
CA PHE A 157 27.73 -2.34 4.89
C PHE A 157 26.65 -2.00 3.88
N ASN A 158 26.82 -2.50 2.65
CA ASN A 158 25.77 -2.45 1.65
C ASN A 158 24.67 -3.47 2.04
N PHE A 159 23.54 -2.93 2.47
CA PHE A 159 22.39 -3.69 2.94
C PHE A 159 21.61 -4.30 1.78
N LEU A 160 21.40 -3.50 0.73
CA LEU A 160 20.82 -3.91 -0.54
C LEU A 160 21.42 -3.06 -1.66
N TYR A 161 21.89 -3.72 -2.71
CA TYR A 161 22.33 -3.11 -3.94
C TYR A 161 21.62 -3.78 -5.12
N ILE A 162 21.09 -2.95 -6.02
CA ILE A 162 20.49 -3.38 -7.28
C ILE A 162 21.05 -2.48 -8.39
N PRO A 163 21.78 -3.02 -9.38
CA PRO A 163 22.31 -2.22 -10.47
C PRO A 163 21.18 -1.72 -11.39
N GLN A 164 21.42 -0.57 -12.03
CA GLN A 164 20.50 -0.04 -13.02
C GLN A 164 20.38 -1.01 -14.20
N THR A 165 19.15 -1.22 -14.68
CA THR A 165 18.91 -1.95 -15.92
C THR A 165 18.10 -1.11 -16.90
N ILE A 166 17.85 -1.70 -18.06
CA ILE A 166 16.93 -1.19 -19.05
C ILE A 166 15.51 -0.99 -18.49
N ARG A 167 15.09 -1.65 -17.40
CA ARG A 167 13.69 -1.56 -16.89
C ARG A 167 13.59 -1.16 -15.42
N THR A 168 14.70 -1.13 -14.70
CA THR A 168 14.73 -0.91 -13.25
C THR A 168 15.76 0.17 -12.88
N PRO A 169 15.46 1.02 -11.89
CA PRO A 169 16.43 1.98 -11.37
C PRO A 169 17.58 1.27 -10.66
N GLU A 170 18.69 1.99 -10.47
CA GLU A 170 19.69 1.63 -9.48
C GLU A 170 19.12 1.85 -8.08
N VAL A 171 19.42 0.95 -7.14
CA VAL A 171 19.04 1.07 -5.74
C VAL A 171 20.25 0.83 -4.86
N ARG A 172 20.50 1.76 -3.94
CA ARG A 172 21.64 1.77 -3.03
C ARG A 172 21.14 1.97 -1.60
N ILE A 173 21.30 0.94 -0.78
CA ILE A 173 20.95 0.97 0.64
C ILE A 173 22.16 0.55 1.45
N GLN A 174 22.58 1.41 2.38
CA GLN A 174 23.68 1.13 3.29
C GLN A 174 23.21 1.23 4.74
N ILE A 175 23.72 0.34 5.59
CA ILE A 175 23.52 0.43 7.04
C ILE A 175 24.86 0.69 7.72
N ARG A 176 24.80 1.41 8.84
CA ARG A 176 25.94 1.61 9.73
C ARG A 176 25.76 0.77 10.99
N MET A 177 26.72 -0.09 11.25
CA MET A 177 26.79 -0.95 12.44
C MET A 177 27.89 -0.43 13.36
N GLU A 178 27.57 -0.20 14.63
CA GLU A 178 28.49 0.32 15.63
C GLU A 178 28.47 -0.56 16.88
N ARG A 179 29.58 -0.55 17.62
CA ARG A 179 29.72 -1.34 18.86
C ARG A 179 28.78 -0.80 19.92
N TYR A 180 27.96 -1.68 20.48
CA TYR A 180 26.99 -1.30 21.48
C TYR A 180 27.70 -0.98 22.81
N PRO A 181 27.33 0.10 23.52
CA PRO A 181 27.93 0.42 24.80
C PRO A 181 27.63 -0.63 25.88
N ASN A 182 28.60 -0.85 26.77
CA ASN A 182 28.47 -1.76 27.89
C ASN A 182 27.58 -1.15 28.96
N ARG A 183 26.38 -1.72 29.14
CA ARG A 183 25.38 -1.23 30.10
C ARG A 183 25.76 -1.49 31.57
N LYS A 184 26.79 -2.29 31.85
CA LYS A 184 27.29 -2.51 33.22
C LYS A 184 28.02 -1.30 33.79
N VAL A 185 28.43 -0.36 32.94
CA VAL A 185 29.15 0.84 33.38
C VAL A 185 28.18 1.79 34.08
N ASP A 186 28.41 2.05 35.36
CA ASP A 186 27.61 2.98 36.14
C ASP A 186 27.94 4.45 35.78
N PHE A 187 27.04 5.10 35.06
CA PHE A 187 27.13 6.52 34.70
C PHE A 187 27.05 7.46 35.92
N GLY A 188 26.57 6.99 37.07
CA GLY A 188 26.51 7.75 38.33
C GLY A 188 27.90 8.05 38.94
N LEU A 189 28.94 7.37 38.48
CA LEU A 189 30.33 7.59 38.91
C LEU A 189 31.07 8.68 38.13
N LEU A 190 30.36 9.38 37.23
CA LEU A 190 30.89 10.48 36.43
C LEU A 190 31.61 11.52 37.29
N GLY A 191 32.89 11.79 36.96
CA GLY A 191 33.68 12.84 37.61
C GLY A 191 34.27 12.48 38.98
N ARG A 192 34.00 11.28 39.52
CA ARG A 192 34.68 10.76 40.72
C ARG A 192 35.83 9.80 40.40
N TYR A 193 35.61 8.85 39.49
CA TYR A 193 36.59 7.78 39.19
C TYR A 193 36.77 7.48 37.69
N ILE A 194 35.88 7.99 36.82
CA ILE A 194 35.94 7.76 35.37
C ILE A 194 35.82 9.11 34.66
N PRO A 195 36.75 9.46 33.73
CA PRO A 195 36.63 10.66 32.93
C PRO A 195 35.51 10.52 31.90
N GLN A 196 34.90 11.63 31.48
CA GLN A 196 33.77 11.63 30.54
C GLN A 196 34.07 10.88 29.23
N SER A 197 35.33 10.88 28.77
CA SER A 197 35.77 10.17 27.56
C SER A 197 35.66 8.66 27.66
N ASP A 198 35.75 8.11 28.88
CA ASP A 198 35.91 6.67 29.10
C ASP A 198 34.60 6.00 29.58
N LEU A 199 33.50 6.76 29.59
CA LEU A 199 32.18 6.25 29.93
C LEU A 199 31.61 5.32 28.87
N VAL A 200 31.86 5.63 27.59
CA VAL A 200 31.36 4.82 26.47
C VAL A 200 32.34 3.67 26.25
N GLN A 201 32.19 2.63 27.05
CA GLN A 201 32.96 1.39 26.91
C GLN A 201 32.23 0.46 25.93
N PRO A 202 32.84 0.04 24.82
CA PRO A 202 32.17 -0.79 23.84
C PRO A 202 32.14 -2.26 24.25
N THR A 203 31.10 -2.97 23.81
CA THR A 203 30.99 -4.43 23.89
C THR A 203 31.53 -5.11 22.62
N ASN A 204 31.46 -6.44 22.59
CA ASN A 204 31.67 -7.27 21.42
C ASN A 204 30.38 -7.55 20.62
N ALA A 205 29.31 -6.77 20.86
CA ALA A 205 28.12 -6.73 20.04
C ALA A 205 28.07 -5.45 19.21
N THR A 206 27.49 -5.54 18.01
CA THR A 206 27.25 -4.38 17.16
C THR A 206 25.78 -4.27 16.83
N VAL A 207 25.30 -3.04 16.75
CA VAL A 207 23.90 -2.74 16.47
C VAL A 207 23.79 -1.77 15.32
N ILE A 208 22.65 -1.75 14.64
CA ILE A 208 22.42 -0.79 13.56
C ILE A 208 22.08 0.57 14.17
N THR A 209 22.85 1.60 13.82
CA THR A 209 22.65 2.98 14.31
C THR A 209 22.15 3.93 13.23
N GLY A 210 22.20 3.51 11.96
CA GLY A 210 21.69 4.31 10.87
C GLY A 210 21.55 3.56 9.56
N ILE A 211 20.70 4.08 8.70
CA ILE A 211 20.46 3.61 7.35
C ILE A 211 20.46 4.78 6.37
N ALA A 212 21.09 4.59 5.21
CA ALA A 212 21.13 5.52 4.10
C ALA A 212 20.48 4.86 2.86
N LEU A 213 19.58 5.59 2.20
CA LEU A 213 18.75 5.10 1.10
C LEU A 213 18.85 6.06 -0.10
N GLU A 214 19.07 5.51 -1.28
CA GLU A 214 19.08 6.25 -2.54
C GLU A 214 18.70 5.33 -3.71
N ALA A 215 17.97 5.87 -4.69
CA ALA A 215 17.75 5.25 -5.98
C ALA A 215 17.97 6.28 -7.10
N THR A 216 18.03 5.80 -8.35
CA THR A 216 18.13 6.70 -9.51
C THR A 216 17.04 7.76 -9.48
N GLY A 217 17.42 9.03 -9.56
CA GLY A 217 16.47 10.15 -9.61
C GLY A 217 15.82 10.56 -8.29
N THR A 218 16.19 9.95 -7.16
CA THR A 218 15.61 10.22 -5.84
C THR A 218 16.52 11.05 -4.94
N ASP A 219 15.96 11.82 -4.00
CA ASP A 219 16.74 12.44 -2.92
C ASP A 219 17.30 11.37 -1.96
N ARG A 220 18.56 11.54 -1.54
CA ARG A 220 19.17 10.64 -0.55
C ARG A 220 18.52 10.86 0.82
N VAL A 221 18.12 9.77 1.47
CA VAL A 221 17.53 9.77 2.81
C VAL A 221 18.49 9.12 3.80
N HIS A 222 18.67 9.74 4.96
CA HIS A 222 19.35 9.15 6.10
C HIS A 222 18.39 9.08 7.28
N VAL A 223 18.31 7.93 7.92
CA VAL A 223 17.63 7.78 9.21
C VAL A 223 18.66 7.27 10.19
N VAL A 224 18.97 8.07 11.21
CA VAL A 224 20.07 7.82 12.15
C VAL A 224 19.56 7.94 13.58
N THR A 225 20.06 7.14 14.51
CA THR A 225 19.73 7.26 15.92
C THR A 225 20.28 8.56 16.49
N ARG A 226 19.48 9.25 17.31
CA ARG A 226 19.95 10.45 17.99
C ARG A 226 21.05 10.11 18.97
N LYS A 227 22.11 10.91 18.93
CA LYS A 227 23.24 10.88 19.87
C LYS A 227 22.80 11.31 21.28
N ASP A 228 23.69 11.14 22.26
CA ASP A 228 23.43 11.20 23.71
C ASP A 228 22.88 12.51 24.30
N THR A 229 22.61 13.54 23.48
CA THR A 229 22.08 14.82 23.97
C THR A 229 20.66 15.06 23.46
N ARG A 230 19.65 14.79 24.30
CA ARG A 230 18.22 15.14 24.13
C ARG A 230 17.39 14.20 23.23
N ARG A 231 17.17 12.98 23.73
CA ARG A 231 16.36 11.92 23.10
C ARG A 231 14.89 11.87 23.60
N PHE A 232 14.52 12.77 24.51
CA PHE A 232 13.18 12.80 25.16
C PHE A 232 12.00 13.08 24.21
N ARG A 233 12.24 13.73 23.06
CA ARG A 233 11.20 14.08 22.08
C ARG A 233 11.34 13.31 20.77
N TYR A 234 12.57 13.14 20.29
CA TYR A 234 12.87 12.42 19.06
C TYR A 234 13.95 11.38 19.33
N ARG A 235 13.73 10.17 18.83
CA ARG A 235 14.66 9.04 18.97
C ARG A 235 15.63 8.94 17.80
N THR A 236 15.17 9.35 16.64
CA THR A 236 15.87 9.28 15.35
C THR A 236 15.86 10.64 14.68
N ASP A 237 16.92 10.92 13.93
CA ASP A 237 17.02 12.05 13.01
C ASP A 237 16.78 11.56 11.58
N ILE A 238 15.87 12.24 10.87
CA ILE A 238 15.54 11.96 9.47
C ILE A 238 16.09 13.10 8.62
N LEU A 239 17.10 12.81 7.79
CA LEU A 239 17.68 13.77 6.86
C LEU A 239 17.27 13.42 5.42
N VAL A 240 16.89 14.42 4.64
CA VAL A 240 16.59 14.27 3.21
C VAL A 240 17.31 15.36 2.45
N GLY A 241 18.18 14.98 1.50
CA GLY A 241 19.07 15.93 0.81
C GLY A 241 19.95 16.71 1.79
N ASN A 242 20.50 16.02 2.79
CA ASN A 242 21.31 16.59 3.89
C ASN A 242 20.60 17.62 4.79
N ILE A 243 19.28 17.76 4.70
CA ILE A 243 18.49 18.65 5.55
C ILE A 243 17.67 17.83 6.53
N LEU A 244 17.73 18.17 7.82
CA LEU A 244 16.91 17.54 8.86
C LEU A 244 15.41 17.87 8.67
N ARG A 245 14.56 16.84 8.73
CA ARG A 245 13.10 16.93 8.53
C ARG A 245 12.35 16.48 9.78
N TYR A 246 11.27 17.20 10.10
CA TYR A 246 10.40 16.92 11.24
C TYR A 246 8.99 16.54 10.77
N PHE A 247 8.35 15.60 11.46
CA PHE A 247 7.06 15.01 11.07
C PHE A 247 5.94 15.23 12.10
N ASP A 248 6.09 16.21 13.00
CA ASP A 248 5.14 16.50 14.08
C ASP A 248 3.74 16.90 13.58
N THR A 249 3.71 17.79 12.59
CA THR A 249 2.46 18.35 12.03
C THR A 249 2.00 17.53 10.83
N ILE A 250 2.93 17.17 9.95
CA ILE A 250 2.69 16.42 8.72
C ILE A 250 3.46 15.11 8.82
N ARG A 251 2.70 14.03 9.03
CA ARG A 251 3.22 12.67 9.21
C ARG A 251 3.66 12.00 7.92
N LEU A 252 3.14 12.44 6.78
CA LEU A 252 3.44 11.90 5.47
C LEU A 252 3.96 13.03 4.58
N GLN A 253 5.23 12.96 4.18
CA GLN A 253 5.89 13.98 3.36
C GLN A 253 6.47 13.32 2.11
N ARG A 254 6.35 14.00 0.97
CA ARG A 254 6.92 13.57 -0.31
C ARG A 254 8.09 14.47 -0.68
N PHE A 255 9.19 13.84 -1.07
CA PHE A 255 10.40 14.45 -1.59
C PHE A 255 10.62 13.97 -3.04
N ARG A 256 11.72 14.33 -3.67
CA ARG A 256 11.99 13.89 -5.06
C ARG A 256 12.16 12.37 -5.09
N GLY A 257 11.19 11.66 -5.68
CA GLY A 257 11.20 10.20 -5.83
C GLY A 257 11.17 9.39 -4.53
N VAL A 258 10.90 10.03 -3.39
CA VAL A 258 10.84 9.41 -2.06
C VAL A 258 9.59 9.83 -1.32
N LEU A 259 8.89 8.87 -0.75
CA LEU A 259 7.80 9.08 0.19
C LEU A 259 8.25 8.66 1.60
N ILE A 260 8.10 9.55 2.58
CA ILE A 260 8.38 9.24 3.99
C ILE A 260 7.08 9.39 4.79
N TYR A 261 6.74 8.34 5.53
CA TYR A 261 5.61 8.32 6.46
C TYR A 261 6.10 7.96 7.86
N VAL A 262 5.70 8.76 8.85
CA VAL A 262 5.98 8.51 10.27
C VAL A 262 4.64 8.28 10.97
N ASN A 263 4.47 7.08 11.53
CA ASN A 263 3.24 6.70 12.21
C ASN A 263 2.99 7.56 13.47
N ASN A 264 1.75 7.55 13.96
CA ASN A 264 1.38 8.17 15.22
C ASN A 264 2.21 7.53 16.33
N VAL A 265 2.86 8.38 17.12
CA VAL A 265 3.59 8.01 18.33
C VAL A 265 2.60 7.42 19.33
N ILE A 266 2.35 6.11 19.25
CA ILE A 266 1.68 5.37 20.31
C ILE A 266 2.79 5.05 21.31
N ARG A 267 2.86 5.83 22.39
CA ARG A 267 3.77 5.61 23.53
C ARG A 267 5.27 5.78 23.26
N GLY A 268 5.62 6.77 22.45
CA GLY A 268 7.02 7.18 22.25
C GLY A 268 7.75 6.47 21.11
N GLN A 269 7.07 5.60 20.35
CA GLN A 269 7.65 4.82 19.26
C GLN A 269 7.20 5.32 17.88
N PRO A 270 8.02 6.10 17.14
CA PRO A 270 7.74 6.41 15.75
C PRO A 270 8.25 5.28 14.84
N GLU A 271 7.36 4.63 14.11
CA GLU A 271 7.74 3.81 12.96
C GLU A 271 7.89 4.72 11.74
N ILE A 272 9.04 4.63 11.09
CA ILE A 272 9.38 5.42 9.91
C ILE A 272 9.33 4.49 8.70
N TYR A 273 8.50 4.83 7.74
CA TYR A 273 8.37 4.13 6.48
C TYR A 273 8.95 5.02 5.39
N VAL A 274 9.99 4.53 4.72
CA VAL A 274 10.61 5.18 3.57
C VAL A 274 10.31 4.32 2.34
N VAL A 275 9.70 4.94 1.32
CA VAL A 275 9.35 4.28 0.07
C VAL A 275 10.08 4.97 -1.07
N LEU A 276 10.93 4.23 -1.77
CA LEU A 276 11.57 4.64 -3.02
C LEU A 276 10.55 4.46 -4.14
N GLU A 277 10.01 5.54 -4.67
CA GLU A 277 8.79 5.49 -5.48
C GLU A 277 9.01 4.77 -6.83
N GLU A 278 10.07 5.10 -7.56
CA GLU A 278 10.40 4.47 -8.84
C GLU A 278 10.83 3.01 -8.66
N ALA A 279 11.59 2.74 -7.60
CA ALA A 279 12.07 1.40 -7.28
C ALA A 279 10.97 0.50 -6.70
N GLN A 280 9.88 1.08 -6.16
CA GLN A 280 8.81 0.40 -5.42
C GLN A 280 9.32 -0.43 -4.24
N ILE A 281 10.44 -0.01 -3.65
CA ILE A 281 11.04 -0.65 -2.47
C ILE A 281 10.63 0.15 -1.24
N GLY A 282 10.11 -0.56 -0.24
CA GLY A 282 9.72 0.01 1.04
C GLY A 282 10.65 -0.47 2.16
N VAL A 283 11.05 0.46 3.02
CA VAL A 283 11.84 0.19 4.23
C VAL A 283 11.09 0.73 5.44
N LYS A 284 10.80 -0.14 6.40
CA LYS A 284 10.29 0.22 7.73
C LYS A 284 11.48 0.26 8.69
N ILE A 285 11.61 1.36 9.41
CA ILE A 285 12.68 1.63 10.36
C ILE A 285 12.01 1.98 11.68
N ARG A 286 12.37 1.27 12.75
CA ARG A 286 11.93 1.58 14.10
C ARG A 286 13.12 1.52 15.04
N GLU A 287 13.07 2.30 16.11
CA GLU A 287 14.03 2.09 17.18
C GLU A 287 13.68 0.80 17.91
N SER A 288 14.65 -0.09 18.03
CA SER A 288 14.54 -1.34 18.74
C SER A 288 14.29 -1.08 20.22
N TYR A 289 13.35 -1.83 20.78
CA TYR A 289 13.11 -1.88 22.21
C TYR A 289 12.93 -0.48 22.81
N ALA A 290 12.18 0.39 22.13
CA ALA A 290 11.74 1.67 22.65
C ALA A 290 10.70 1.40 23.76
N LEU A 291 11.19 0.87 24.88
CA LEU A 291 10.39 0.47 26.02
C LEU A 291 9.48 1.61 26.43
N ASP A 292 8.20 1.29 26.63
CA ASP A 292 7.24 2.21 27.22
C ASP A 292 7.86 2.74 28.52
N ILE A 293 8.38 3.98 28.51
CA ILE A 293 8.95 4.63 29.70
C ILE A 293 7.91 4.64 30.83
N ASP A 294 6.63 4.72 30.45
CA ASP A 294 5.49 4.64 31.36
C ASP A 294 5.31 3.26 32.03
N ARG A 295 5.72 2.16 31.36
CA ARG A 295 5.64 0.79 31.92
C ARG A 295 6.90 0.40 32.69
N LEU A 296 8.06 0.90 32.27
CA LEU A 296 9.36 0.57 32.86
C LEU A 296 10.07 1.83 33.35
N SER A 297 9.45 2.50 34.34
CA SER A 297 9.97 3.74 34.95
C SER A 297 11.40 3.64 35.54
N MET A 298 11.89 2.42 35.78
CA MET A 298 13.22 2.12 36.30
C MET A 298 14.25 1.74 35.21
N TYR A 299 13.84 1.66 33.95
CA TYR A 299 14.73 1.28 32.85
C TYR A 299 15.20 2.51 32.09
N GLN A 300 16.51 2.74 32.04
CA GLN A 300 17.10 3.77 31.20
C GLN A 300 16.92 3.37 29.73
N GLU A 301 16.37 4.28 28.93
CA GLU A 301 16.02 4.16 27.50
C GLU A 301 17.02 3.30 26.68
N SER A 302 16.54 2.59 25.65
CA SER A 302 17.44 1.89 24.72
C SER A 302 18.47 2.86 24.16
N MET A 303 19.75 2.48 24.09
CA MET A 303 20.83 3.42 23.74
C MET A 303 20.83 3.82 22.25
N GLY A 304 19.74 3.64 21.49
CA GLY A 304 19.67 4.03 20.08
C GLY A 304 20.17 2.92 19.16
N MET A 305 19.33 1.90 19.02
CA MET A 305 19.48 0.78 18.08
C MET A 305 18.27 0.74 17.15
N LEU A 306 18.47 0.37 15.88
CA LEU A 306 17.42 0.34 14.87
C LEU A 306 17.10 -1.07 14.40
N ASP A 307 15.82 -1.38 14.34
CA ASP A 307 15.28 -2.54 13.62
C ASP A 307 14.80 -2.07 12.24
N ILE A 308 15.22 -2.80 11.21
CA ILE A 308 14.98 -2.45 9.81
C ILE A 308 14.29 -3.62 9.13
N GLN A 309 13.13 -3.36 8.53
CA GLN A 309 12.43 -4.30 7.68
C GLN A 309 12.41 -3.76 6.25
N LEU A 310 12.81 -4.61 5.30
CA LEU A 310 12.92 -4.28 3.88
C LEU A 310 11.92 -5.09 3.09
N SER A 311 11.30 -4.47 2.08
CA SER A 311 10.43 -5.13 1.11
C SER A 311 10.92 -4.89 -0.31
N VAL A 312 11.16 -5.96 -1.05
CA VAL A 312 11.63 -5.95 -2.45
C VAL A 312 10.54 -6.53 -3.34
N PRO A 313 10.04 -5.79 -4.34
CA PRO A 313 9.00 -6.29 -5.23
C PRO A 313 9.54 -7.36 -6.19
N PRO A 314 8.66 -8.26 -6.67
CA PRO A 314 9.06 -9.41 -7.51
C PRO A 314 9.61 -9.02 -8.90
N GLN A 315 9.41 -7.76 -9.33
CA GLN A 315 10.00 -7.25 -10.58
C GLN A 315 11.54 -7.30 -10.62
N TYR A 316 12.20 -7.42 -9.46
CA TYR A 316 13.66 -7.59 -9.37
C TYR A 316 14.09 -9.06 -9.43
N GLY A 317 13.17 -10.00 -9.67
CA GLY A 317 13.47 -11.42 -9.76
C GLY A 317 13.63 -12.14 -8.42
N VAL A 318 13.43 -11.45 -7.31
CA VAL A 318 13.44 -12.03 -5.97
C VAL A 318 12.08 -12.67 -5.69
N ARG A 319 12.06 -13.98 -5.45
CA ARG A 319 10.81 -14.66 -5.09
C ARG A 319 10.54 -14.55 -3.59
N PRO A 320 9.28 -14.33 -3.16
CA PRO A 320 8.92 -14.24 -1.75
C PRO A 320 9.12 -15.54 -0.95
N ASP A 321 9.11 -16.68 -1.64
CA ASP A 321 9.35 -18.01 -1.05
C ASP A 321 10.84 -18.34 -0.88
N GLY A 322 11.75 -17.47 -1.35
CA GLY A 322 13.20 -17.69 -1.33
C GLY A 322 13.69 -18.78 -2.30
N ASP A 323 12.84 -19.28 -3.19
CA ASP A 323 13.25 -20.30 -4.16
C ASP A 323 14.11 -19.70 -5.28
N LYS A 324 15.35 -20.16 -5.37
CA LYS A 324 16.33 -19.76 -6.38
C LYS A 324 16.38 -20.72 -7.59
N THR A 325 15.49 -21.70 -7.68
CA THR A 325 15.51 -22.66 -8.80
C THR A 325 15.33 -21.96 -10.15
N ARG A 326 16.30 -22.21 -11.05
CA ARG A 326 16.36 -21.62 -12.40
C ARG A 326 16.46 -20.09 -12.42
N GLU A 327 16.77 -19.44 -11.30
CA GLU A 327 16.85 -17.98 -11.24
C GLU A 327 17.88 -17.42 -12.25
N GLN A 328 19.05 -18.05 -12.36
CA GLN A 328 20.05 -17.66 -13.37
C GLN A 328 19.48 -17.68 -14.80
N GLN A 329 18.66 -18.69 -15.14
CA GLN A 329 18.03 -18.78 -16.46
C GLN A 329 16.99 -17.66 -16.65
N TYR A 330 16.18 -17.37 -15.63
CA TYR A 330 15.19 -16.29 -15.68
C TYR A 330 15.82 -14.91 -15.74
N ARG A 331 16.93 -14.69 -15.01
CA ARG A 331 17.70 -13.45 -15.07
C ARG A 331 18.21 -13.18 -16.48
N LEU A 332 18.73 -14.20 -17.15
CA LEU A 332 19.18 -14.09 -18.55
C LEU A 332 18.01 -13.88 -19.53
N LEU A 333 16.89 -14.59 -19.34
CA LEU A 333 15.74 -14.52 -20.24
C LEU A 333 15.00 -13.18 -20.16
N TYR A 334 14.85 -12.63 -18.95
CA TYR A 334 14.08 -11.42 -18.68
C TYR A 334 14.94 -10.18 -18.39
N ASN A 335 16.27 -10.31 -18.52
CA ASN A 335 17.23 -9.24 -18.22
C ASN A 335 17.03 -8.62 -16.82
N LEU A 336 16.85 -9.48 -15.81
CA LEU A 336 16.61 -9.04 -14.43
C LEU A 336 17.93 -8.66 -13.75
N PRO A 337 17.95 -7.59 -12.92
CA PRO A 337 19.15 -7.18 -12.21
C PRO A 337 19.61 -8.25 -11.22
N ARG A 338 20.90 -8.18 -10.85
CA ARG A 338 21.42 -8.95 -9.72
C ARG A 338 21.13 -8.20 -8.43
N VAL A 339 20.32 -8.78 -7.56
CA VAL A 339 20.10 -8.25 -6.20
C VAL A 339 21.13 -8.85 -5.26
N SER A 340 21.85 -8.02 -4.51
CA SER A 340 22.88 -8.45 -3.56
C SER A 340 22.99 -7.50 -2.36
N GLY A 341 23.64 -7.93 -1.28
CA GLY A 341 23.84 -7.13 -0.06
C GLY A 341 23.64 -7.98 1.19
N LEU A 342 23.68 -7.38 2.39
CA LEU A 342 23.39 -8.10 3.64
C LEU A 342 22.02 -8.77 3.66
N MET A 343 21.02 -8.17 3.01
CA MET A 343 19.68 -8.74 2.91
C MET A 343 19.55 -9.85 1.88
N ARG A 344 20.61 -10.12 1.10
CA ARG A 344 20.71 -11.20 0.13
C ARG A 344 22.18 -11.58 -0.10
N PRO A 345 22.86 -12.16 0.91
CA PRO A 345 24.31 -12.26 0.93
C PRO A 345 24.85 -13.32 -0.03
N PHE A 346 24.07 -14.37 -0.31
CA PHE A 346 24.49 -15.51 -1.13
C PHE A 346 23.54 -15.69 -2.35
N PRO A 347 23.52 -14.75 -3.31
CA PRO A 347 22.55 -14.78 -4.40
C PRO A 347 22.69 -16.00 -5.33
N GLU A 348 23.87 -16.63 -5.38
CA GLU A 348 24.15 -17.81 -6.21
C GLU A 348 24.07 -19.14 -5.45
N GLN A 349 23.94 -19.12 -4.12
CA GLN A 349 23.82 -20.32 -3.30
C GLN A 349 22.35 -20.63 -3.04
N THR A 350 22.02 -21.91 -2.81
CA THR A 350 20.67 -22.30 -2.38
C THR A 350 20.33 -21.69 -1.03
N SER A 351 19.14 -21.12 -0.95
CA SER A 351 18.62 -20.52 0.28
C SER A 351 18.19 -21.54 1.33
N GLY A 352 18.16 -21.08 2.58
CA GLY A 352 17.49 -21.77 3.68
C GLY A 352 15.99 -21.97 3.44
N ALA A 353 15.42 -22.98 4.13
CA ALA A 353 13.98 -23.18 4.15
C ALA A 353 13.29 -22.16 5.06
N LEU A 354 12.09 -21.69 4.68
CA LEU A 354 11.31 -20.71 5.43
C LEU A 354 11.12 -21.10 6.92
N ASN A 355 10.88 -22.39 7.17
CA ASN A 355 10.57 -22.94 8.50
C ASN A 355 11.80 -23.32 9.34
N LEU A 356 13.02 -23.24 8.79
CA LEU A 356 14.23 -23.62 9.53
C LEU A 356 14.61 -22.50 10.51
N GLY A 357 14.74 -22.80 11.80
CA GLY A 357 15.19 -21.82 12.80
C GLY A 357 16.65 -21.40 12.63
N LEU A 358 17.04 -20.32 13.29
CA LEU A 358 18.45 -19.94 13.43
C LEU A 358 19.15 -20.95 14.35
N THR A 359 20.34 -21.41 13.99
CA THR A 359 21.15 -22.30 14.84
C THR A 359 22.38 -21.60 15.37
N LEU A 360 23.00 -22.20 16.38
CA LEU A 360 24.22 -21.69 16.98
C LEU A 360 25.41 -21.59 16.00
N ASN A 361 25.41 -22.43 14.94
CA ASN A 361 26.43 -22.38 13.89
C ASN A 361 26.28 -21.18 12.95
N ASP A 362 25.10 -20.56 12.91
CA ASP A 362 24.80 -19.40 12.08
C ASP A 362 25.22 -18.08 12.75
N VAL A 363 25.70 -18.15 14.00
CA VAL A 363 26.19 -17.01 14.77
C VAL A 363 27.65 -16.74 14.44
N ASN A 364 27.88 -15.67 13.67
CA ASN A 364 29.22 -15.22 13.24
C ASN A 364 30.06 -16.33 12.60
N SER A 365 29.39 -17.20 11.84
CA SER A 365 30.03 -18.25 11.06
C SER A 365 31.18 -17.68 10.25
N ALA A 366 32.37 -18.27 10.39
CA ALA A 366 33.58 -17.77 9.73
C ALA A 366 33.43 -17.73 8.20
N SER A 367 32.68 -18.67 7.60
CA SER A 367 32.43 -18.70 6.17
C SER A 367 31.54 -17.53 5.73
N TYR A 368 30.40 -17.33 6.39
CA TYR A 368 29.46 -16.26 6.07
C TYR A 368 30.06 -14.89 6.33
N ARG A 369 30.67 -14.72 7.50
CA ARG A 369 31.29 -13.47 7.92
C ARG A 369 32.37 -12.99 6.96
N GLN A 370 33.31 -13.85 6.58
CA GLN A 370 34.38 -13.46 5.65
C GLN A 370 33.83 -13.12 4.26
N GLN A 371 32.82 -13.85 3.77
CA GLN A 371 32.18 -13.53 2.50
C GLN A 371 31.44 -12.20 2.55
N ILE A 372 30.71 -11.93 3.64
CA ILE A 372 29.99 -10.67 3.84
C ILE A 372 30.95 -9.49 3.91
N ILE A 373 32.02 -9.59 4.71
CA ILE A 373 33.03 -8.54 4.84
C ILE A 373 33.66 -8.24 3.47
N ASN A 374 34.13 -9.27 2.76
CA ASN A 374 34.83 -9.09 1.49
C ASN A 374 33.93 -8.58 0.36
N ASN A 375 32.64 -8.88 0.38
CA ASN A 375 31.73 -8.50 -0.70
C ASN A 375 30.91 -7.25 -0.39
N TYR A 376 30.59 -6.97 0.88
CA TYR A 376 29.57 -5.98 1.24
C TYR A 376 30.04 -4.83 2.14
N GLN A 377 31.22 -4.94 2.79
CA GLN A 377 31.77 -3.84 3.58
C GLN A 377 32.21 -2.69 2.68
N VAL A 378 31.83 -1.47 3.04
CA VAL A 378 32.29 -0.26 2.36
C VAL A 378 33.74 0.02 2.74
N LEU A 379 34.58 0.25 1.73
CA LEU A 379 36.01 0.50 1.91
C LEU A 379 36.28 1.67 2.86
N GLY A 380 37.21 1.48 3.80
CA GLY A 380 37.56 2.50 4.79
C GLY A 380 36.54 2.66 5.92
N SER A 381 35.53 1.78 6.02
CA SER A 381 34.63 1.69 7.17
C SER A 381 34.98 0.49 8.06
N GLY A 382 34.87 0.66 9.39
CA GLY A 382 35.15 -0.38 10.39
C GLY A 382 36.49 -0.25 11.11
N GLU A 383 36.67 -1.00 12.21
CA GLU A 383 37.88 -0.96 13.05
C GLU A 383 39.05 -1.78 12.47
N SER A 384 38.77 -2.79 11.64
CA SER A 384 39.83 -3.58 11.03
C SER A 384 40.30 -2.93 9.72
N THR A 385 41.47 -2.30 9.75
CA THR A 385 42.24 -1.87 8.56
C THR A 385 42.77 -3.07 7.74
N ALA A 386 41.99 -4.13 7.59
CA ALA A 386 42.32 -5.20 6.66
C ALA A 386 42.17 -4.63 5.25
N GLN A 387 43.25 -4.61 4.48
CA GLN A 387 43.20 -4.33 3.05
C GLN A 387 42.24 -5.34 2.42
N ILE A 388 41.03 -4.90 2.11
CA ILE A 388 40.02 -5.73 1.43
C ILE A 388 40.60 -6.06 0.05
N ASN A 389 40.99 -7.32 -0.15
CA ASN A 389 41.34 -7.83 -1.46
C ASN A 389 40.05 -7.86 -2.30
N THR A 390 39.96 -6.99 -3.30
CA THR A 390 38.80 -6.77 -4.19
C THR A 390 38.51 -7.94 -5.15
N ALA A 391 38.91 -9.16 -4.82
CA ALA A 391 38.92 -10.31 -5.73
C ALA A 391 37.63 -11.16 -5.69
N GLY A 392 36.46 -10.52 -5.53
CA GLY A 392 35.16 -11.20 -5.57
C GLY A 392 34.34 -10.83 -6.81
N VAL A 393 33.83 -11.82 -7.56
CA VAL A 393 32.91 -11.62 -8.72
C VAL A 393 31.61 -10.91 -8.30
N LEU A 394 31.29 -10.90 -7.00
CA LEU A 394 30.15 -10.19 -6.42
C LEU A 394 30.40 -8.68 -6.22
N ASN A 395 31.66 -8.25 -6.20
CA ASN A 395 32.06 -6.89 -5.80
C ASN A 395 32.44 -6.00 -7.00
N GLN A 396 32.38 -6.51 -8.24
CA GLN A 396 32.86 -5.78 -9.44
C GLN A 396 32.04 -4.51 -9.75
N ASP A 397 30.75 -4.52 -9.45
CA ASP A 397 29.83 -3.41 -9.79
C ASP A 397 29.27 -2.72 -8.54
N MET A 398 29.77 -3.04 -7.34
CA MET A 398 29.16 -2.55 -6.11
C MET A 398 29.71 -1.16 -5.71
N PRO A 399 28.87 -0.21 -5.30
CA PRO A 399 29.32 1.13 -4.92
C PRO A 399 30.26 1.11 -3.72
N SER A 400 31.43 1.73 -3.87
CA SER A 400 32.46 1.79 -2.83
C SER A 400 32.39 3.04 -1.96
N ASP A 401 31.55 4.01 -2.33
CA ASP A 401 31.38 5.27 -1.59
C ASP A 401 30.49 5.06 -0.36
N ASN A 402 30.91 5.67 0.75
CA ASN A 402 30.18 5.66 1.99
C ASN A 402 29.09 6.74 1.97
N MET A 403 27.82 6.34 1.95
CA MET A 403 26.68 7.25 1.84
C MET A 403 26.46 8.11 3.10
N PHE A 404 27.09 7.79 4.23
CA PHE A 404 27.00 8.58 5.46
C PHE A 404 28.01 9.74 5.51
N THR A 405 29.11 9.63 4.78
CA THR A 405 30.17 10.66 4.75
C THR A 405 30.25 11.41 3.43
N THR A 406 29.76 10.81 2.34
CA THR A 406 29.68 11.45 1.03
C THR A 406 28.33 12.14 0.83
N SER A 407 28.32 13.14 -0.04
CA SER A 407 27.13 13.89 -0.44
C SER A 407 27.09 14.04 -1.95
N THR A 408 25.89 14.07 -2.52
CA THR A 408 25.67 14.42 -3.92
C THR A 408 26.09 15.88 -4.16
N GLU A 409 26.37 16.27 -5.41
CA GLU A 409 26.79 17.65 -5.70
C GLU A 409 25.74 18.68 -5.31
N GLU A 410 24.45 18.35 -5.47
CA GLU A 410 23.31 19.20 -5.09
C GLU A 410 23.23 19.37 -3.56
N ASP A 411 23.57 18.34 -2.80
CA ASP A 411 23.43 18.32 -1.34
C ASP A 411 24.67 18.85 -0.58
N LYS A 412 25.82 18.97 -1.25
CA LYS A 412 27.08 19.45 -0.64
C LYS A 412 26.94 20.83 0.00
N GLN A 413 26.06 21.68 -0.51
CA GLN A 413 25.81 23.00 0.07
C GLN A 413 25.27 22.94 1.51
N PHE A 414 24.65 21.81 1.90
CA PHE A 414 24.10 21.60 3.24
C PHE A 414 25.07 20.88 4.20
N ASP A 415 26.25 20.45 3.73
CA ASP A 415 27.25 19.81 4.60
C ASP A 415 27.88 20.78 5.63
N VAL A 416 27.65 22.09 5.47
CA VAL A 416 28.12 23.13 6.40
C VAL A 416 27.31 23.13 7.71
N PHE A 417 26.12 22.54 7.69
CA PHE A 417 25.23 22.53 8.84
C PHE A 417 25.67 21.47 9.88
N PRO A 418 25.50 21.72 11.19
CA PRO A 418 25.83 20.74 12.26
C PRO A 418 25.20 19.36 12.06
N GLU A 419 24.07 19.29 11.37
CA GLU A 419 23.35 18.10 10.95
C GLU A 419 24.21 17.14 10.10
N ALA A 420 25.18 17.66 9.34
CA ALA A 420 26.13 16.82 8.61
C ALA A 420 27.00 15.97 9.57
N ASN A 421 27.31 16.49 10.76
CA ASN A 421 28.06 15.76 11.79
C ASN A 421 27.21 14.70 12.49
N SER A 422 25.88 14.88 12.57
CA SER A 422 25.00 13.84 13.15
C SER A 422 24.95 12.62 12.22
N ARG A 423 24.91 12.86 10.91
CA ARG A 423 25.00 11.83 9.86
C ARG A 423 26.38 11.16 9.82
N ALA A 424 27.47 11.93 9.70
CA ALA A 424 28.80 11.39 9.39
C ALA A 424 29.51 10.72 10.56
N ASN A 425 29.43 11.29 11.77
CA ASN A 425 30.15 10.77 12.93
C ASN A 425 29.39 9.58 13.56
N PRO A 426 30.10 8.64 14.22
CA PRO A 426 29.46 7.55 14.96
C PRO A 426 28.55 8.08 16.06
N VAL A 427 27.57 7.26 16.45
CA VAL A 427 26.67 7.48 17.57
C VAL A 427 27.37 7.11 18.88
N PHE A 428 27.98 5.93 18.94
CA PHE A 428 28.73 5.42 20.09
C PHE A 428 30.22 5.70 19.92
N LYS A 429 30.61 6.98 20.00
CA LYS A 429 32.02 7.35 19.91
C LYS A 429 32.76 6.93 21.18
N THR A 430 33.68 5.98 21.05
CA THR A 430 34.54 5.49 22.13
C THR A 430 35.84 6.31 22.22
N ALA A 431 36.51 6.25 23.37
CA ALA A 431 37.88 6.77 23.49
C ALA A 431 38.88 5.86 22.75
N PRO A 432 40.00 6.40 22.20
CA PRO A 432 40.98 5.62 21.43
C PRO A 432 41.58 4.41 22.18
N ILE A 433 41.57 4.41 23.52
CA ILE A 433 42.01 3.27 24.32
C ILE A 433 41.15 2.02 24.08
N TYR A 434 39.89 2.19 23.71
CA TYR A 434 38.94 1.08 23.46
C TYR A 434 38.96 0.57 22.02
N GLU A 435 39.81 1.13 21.16
CA GLU A 435 39.99 0.69 19.77
C GLU A 435 41.20 -0.26 19.62
N THR A 436 42.03 -0.40 20.66
CA THR A 436 43.30 -1.16 20.59
C THR A 436 43.48 -2.16 21.73
N GLY A 437 44.41 -3.09 21.55
CA GLY A 437 44.80 -4.07 22.57
C GLY A 437 43.63 -4.98 23.00
N PRO A 438 43.39 -5.16 24.31
CA PRO A 438 42.36 -6.08 24.82
C PRO A 438 40.92 -5.61 24.55
N PHE A 439 40.73 -4.35 24.19
CA PHE A 439 39.40 -3.77 23.89
C PHE A 439 39.06 -3.80 22.41
N ARG A 440 39.95 -4.31 21.56
CA ARG A 440 39.68 -4.52 20.14
C ARG A 440 38.43 -5.38 19.98
N PHE A 441 37.57 -5.03 19.03
CA PHE A 441 36.40 -5.83 18.71
C PHE A 441 36.78 -7.28 18.33
N VAL A 442 36.16 -8.23 19.04
CA VAL A 442 36.25 -9.67 18.72
C VAL A 442 34.83 -10.23 18.62
N PRO A 443 34.36 -10.57 17.42
CA PRO A 443 33.02 -11.13 17.26
C PRO A 443 32.96 -12.54 17.82
N GLN A 444 32.01 -12.76 18.72
CA GLN A 444 31.80 -14.02 19.40
C GLN A 444 31.02 -14.98 18.49
N THR A 445 31.55 -16.18 18.28
CA THR A 445 30.80 -17.25 17.61
C THR A 445 29.81 -17.88 18.57
N GLY A 446 28.84 -18.61 18.04
CA GLY A 446 27.87 -19.30 18.89
C GLY A 446 28.50 -20.28 19.88
N ALA A 447 29.61 -20.95 19.51
CA ALA A 447 30.39 -21.80 20.41
C ALA A 447 31.03 -21.00 21.55
N ASP A 448 31.54 -19.80 21.25
CA ASP A 448 32.11 -18.89 22.26
C ASP A 448 31.04 -18.45 23.26
N ILE A 449 29.83 -18.14 22.80
CA ILE A 449 28.72 -17.76 23.68
C ILE A 449 28.37 -18.88 24.66
N LEU A 450 28.24 -20.12 24.19
CA LEU A 450 27.98 -21.26 25.08
C LEU A 450 29.15 -21.52 26.03
N GLN A 451 30.38 -21.35 25.58
CA GLN A 451 31.55 -21.50 26.43
C GLN A 451 31.58 -20.44 27.53
N ILE A 452 31.31 -19.17 27.20
CA ILE A 452 31.22 -18.06 28.15
C ILE A 452 30.13 -18.37 29.18
N LEU A 453 28.91 -18.71 28.75
CA LEU A 453 27.80 -19.01 29.64
C LEU A 453 28.09 -20.17 30.61
N ASN A 454 28.62 -21.29 30.11
CA ASN A 454 28.95 -22.44 30.96
C ASN A 454 30.07 -22.10 31.95
N THR A 455 31.14 -21.44 31.48
CA THR A 455 32.25 -21.02 32.34
C THR A 455 31.79 -20.09 33.45
N CYS A 456 30.95 -19.10 33.12
CA CYS A 456 30.44 -18.12 34.06
C CYS A 456 29.45 -18.73 35.07
N ARG A 457 28.59 -19.64 34.61
CA ARG A 457 27.70 -20.41 35.50
C ARG A 457 28.50 -21.27 36.48
N ASP A 458 29.54 -21.94 36.01
CA ASP A 458 30.35 -22.82 36.85
C ASP A 458 31.17 -22.00 37.87
N LEU A 459 31.64 -20.81 37.50
CA LEU A 459 32.28 -19.86 38.41
C LEU A 459 31.34 -19.35 39.52
N GLN A 460 30.06 -19.14 39.20
CA GLN A 460 29.05 -18.73 40.19
C GLN A 460 28.66 -19.87 41.13
N ASN A 461 28.46 -21.08 40.59
CA ASN A 461 27.99 -22.24 41.37
C ASN A 461 29.10 -22.88 42.21
N ASN A 462 30.31 -22.96 41.66
CA ASN A 462 31.46 -23.55 42.33
C ASN A 462 32.43 -22.45 42.75
N GLN A 463 32.06 -21.63 43.73
CA GLN A 463 33.04 -20.74 44.37
C GLN A 463 34.19 -21.60 44.91
N PRO A 464 35.40 -21.54 44.34
CA PRO A 464 36.42 -22.53 44.64
C PRO A 464 37.02 -22.23 46.02
N THR A 465 36.56 -22.94 47.04
CA THR A 465 37.03 -22.78 48.43
C THR A 465 38.45 -23.31 48.67
N ASN A 466 39.05 -23.98 47.68
CA ASN A 466 40.37 -24.63 47.75
C ASN A 466 41.32 -24.30 46.57
N LEU A 467 41.22 -23.10 45.98
CA LEU A 467 42.20 -22.67 44.97
C LEU A 467 43.45 -22.02 45.58
N GLN A 468 44.59 -22.22 44.92
CA GLN A 468 45.79 -21.41 45.17
C GLN A 468 45.44 -19.92 45.02
N PRO A 469 45.98 -19.03 45.87
CA PRO A 469 45.58 -17.61 45.92
C PRO A 469 45.71 -16.89 44.57
N TYR A 470 46.69 -17.27 43.74
CA TYR A 470 46.85 -16.72 42.40
C TYR A 470 45.69 -17.12 41.46
N GLN A 471 45.25 -18.38 41.49
CA GLN A 471 44.17 -18.89 40.65
C GLN A 471 42.82 -18.25 41.02
N ALA A 472 42.59 -18.01 42.30
CA ALA A 472 41.39 -17.33 42.79
C ALA A 472 41.28 -15.87 42.32
N ILE A 473 42.41 -15.15 42.24
CA ILE A 473 42.43 -13.77 41.73
C ILE A 473 42.16 -13.74 40.23
N THR A 474 42.77 -14.64 39.46
CA THR A 474 42.56 -14.71 38.01
C THR A 474 41.12 -15.09 37.63
N SER A 475 40.49 -16.01 38.36
CA SER A 475 39.10 -16.41 38.10
C SER A 475 38.11 -15.28 38.44
N LEU A 476 38.36 -14.54 39.53
CA LEU A 476 37.57 -13.38 39.90
C LEU A 476 37.68 -12.25 38.87
N GLN A 477 38.90 -11.95 38.38
CA GLN A 477 39.12 -10.95 37.34
C GLN A 477 38.43 -11.32 36.02
N TYR A 478 38.49 -12.58 35.62
CA TYR A 478 37.77 -13.08 34.45
C TYR A 478 36.26 -12.89 34.61
N GLY A 479 35.70 -13.28 35.77
CA GLY A 479 34.28 -13.15 36.07
C GLY A 479 33.76 -11.71 35.97
N ILE A 480 34.50 -10.74 36.52
CA ILE A 480 34.11 -9.32 36.50
C ILE A 480 34.11 -8.75 35.07
N GLN A 481 35.06 -9.17 34.23
CA GLN A 481 35.24 -8.56 32.91
C GLN A 481 34.42 -9.22 31.81
N HIS A 482 34.21 -10.54 31.86
CA HIS A 482 33.71 -11.31 30.71
C HIS A 482 32.37 -12.00 30.97
N CYS A 483 31.94 -12.14 32.23
CA CYS A 483 30.68 -12.82 32.53
C CYS A 483 29.49 -11.86 32.50
N PRO A 484 28.34 -12.29 31.98
CA PRO A 484 27.07 -11.60 32.22
C PRO A 484 26.71 -11.68 33.71
N ASP A 485 25.81 -10.81 34.17
CA ASP A 485 25.45 -10.74 35.59
C ASP A 485 24.78 -12.04 36.07
N ASP A 486 23.86 -12.60 35.26
CA ASP A 486 23.07 -13.78 35.61
C ASP A 486 23.10 -14.87 34.51
N PRO A 487 24.21 -15.60 34.30
CA PRO A 487 24.37 -16.61 33.24
C PRO A 487 23.37 -17.77 33.34
N ALA A 488 22.98 -18.17 34.56
CA ALA A 488 21.99 -19.24 34.74
C ALA A 488 20.58 -18.79 34.30
N GLN A 489 20.24 -17.52 34.54
CA GLN A 489 18.96 -16.98 34.13
C GLN A 489 18.86 -16.85 32.61
N ILE A 490 19.95 -16.49 31.92
CA ILE A 490 19.98 -16.42 30.45
C ILE A 490 19.56 -17.75 29.82
N LEU A 491 20.13 -18.86 30.28
CA LEU A 491 19.81 -20.19 29.76
C LEU A 491 18.36 -20.58 30.03
N ASN A 492 17.82 -20.19 31.20
CA ASN A 492 16.45 -20.51 31.57
C ASN A 492 15.41 -19.66 30.82
N ASP A 493 15.69 -18.37 30.62
CA ASP A 493 14.76 -17.43 29.99
C ASP A 493 14.73 -17.58 28.46
N CYS A 494 15.89 -17.71 27.81
CA CYS A 494 15.97 -17.78 26.35
C CYS A 494 15.80 -19.20 25.78
N GLY A 495 16.09 -20.25 26.56
CA GLY A 495 16.05 -21.63 26.09
C GLY A 495 16.85 -21.84 24.79
N ASP A 496 16.17 -22.29 23.73
CA ASP A 496 16.75 -22.54 22.40
C ASP A 496 16.67 -21.33 21.45
N ASN A 497 16.15 -20.19 21.89
CA ASN A 497 16.05 -18.97 21.08
C ASN A 497 17.45 -18.31 20.96
N ILE A 498 18.08 -18.52 19.81
CA ILE A 498 19.45 -18.05 19.55
C ILE A 498 19.58 -16.52 19.55
N PRO A 499 18.69 -15.72 18.90
CA PRO A 499 18.69 -14.26 19.03
C PRO A 499 18.63 -13.77 20.48
N CYS A 500 17.72 -14.31 21.30
CA CYS A 500 17.61 -13.98 22.72
C CYS A 500 18.92 -14.29 23.47
N LEU A 501 19.46 -15.49 23.27
CA LEU A 501 20.67 -15.95 23.96
C LEU A 501 21.88 -15.07 23.59
N PHE A 502 22.00 -14.67 22.33
CA PHE A 502 23.08 -13.79 21.86
C PHE A 502 22.95 -12.36 22.42
N ASP A 503 21.77 -11.75 22.32
CA ASP A 503 21.55 -10.38 22.79
C ASP A 503 21.65 -10.28 24.32
N TYR A 504 21.10 -11.24 25.06
CA TYR A 504 21.19 -11.24 26.52
C TYR A 504 22.65 -11.38 26.97
N THR A 505 23.42 -12.28 26.37
CA THR A 505 24.82 -12.49 26.78
C THR A 505 25.70 -11.28 26.52
N LEU A 506 25.59 -10.65 25.36
CA LEU A 506 26.48 -9.56 24.96
C LEU A 506 26.01 -8.18 25.41
N MET A 507 24.69 -7.92 25.43
CA MET A 507 24.14 -6.65 25.91
C MET A 507 23.90 -6.63 27.42
N ASN A 508 23.94 -7.81 28.07
CA ASN A 508 23.67 -7.99 29.49
C ASN A 508 22.35 -7.34 29.92
N SER A 509 21.29 -7.60 29.17
CA SER A 509 19.96 -7.06 29.49
C SER A 509 18.86 -8.06 29.15
N LYS A 510 18.15 -8.51 30.19
CA LYS A 510 16.99 -9.39 30.06
C LYS A 510 15.92 -8.82 29.14
N ILE A 511 15.60 -7.54 29.35
CA ILE A 511 14.48 -6.90 28.67
C ILE A 511 14.73 -6.82 27.17
N LEU A 512 15.95 -6.42 26.76
CA LEU A 512 16.29 -6.36 25.33
C LEU A 512 16.22 -7.75 24.68
N ALA A 513 16.66 -8.79 25.40
CA ALA A 513 16.64 -10.15 24.89
C ALA A 513 15.22 -10.73 24.73
N GLN A 514 14.33 -10.48 25.70
CA GLN A 514 12.94 -10.93 25.62
C GLN A 514 12.18 -10.23 24.50
N GLU A 515 12.41 -8.93 24.33
CA GLU A 515 11.79 -8.19 23.24
C GLU A 515 12.35 -8.60 21.86
N GLU A 516 13.62 -9.00 21.76
CA GLU A 516 14.17 -9.58 20.52
C GLU A 516 13.53 -10.92 20.18
N GLU A 517 13.29 -11.75 21.20
CA GLU A 517 12.56 -13.00 21.03
C GLU A 517 11.14 -12.76 20.52
N ASP A 518 10.41 -11.83 21.13
CA ASP A 518 9.05 -11.48 20.73
C ASP A 518 9.02 -10.92 19.30
N GLU A 519 9.97 -10.05 18.93
CA GLU A 519 10.06 -9.50 17.58
C GLU A 519 10.38 -10.58 16.55
N TRP A 520 11.38 -11.42 16.81
CA TRP A 520 11.77 -12.51 15.92
C TRP A 520 10.59 -13.45 15.62
N ASN A 521 9.84 -13.82 16.67
CA ASN A 521 8.67 -14.66 16.54
C ASN A 521 7.51 -13.95 15.83
N THR A 522 7.31 -12.66 16.09
CA THR A 522 6.28 -11.84 15.43
C THR A 522 6.57 -11.74 13.94
N PHE A 523 7.80 -11.43 13.55
CA PHE A 523 8.19 -11.33 12.15
C PHE A 523 8.06 -12.66 11.40
N LEU A 524 8.34 -13.79 12.04
CA LEU A 524 8.11 -15.11 11.44
C LEU A 524 6.64 -15.31 11.03
N VAL A 525 5.70 -14.91 11.89
CA VAL A 525 4.27 -15.01 11.61
C VAL A 525 3.87 -13.98 10.56
N GLU A 526 4.21 -12.71 10.74
CA GLU A 526 3.87 -11.63 9.81
C GLU A 526 4.42 -11.87 8.40
N ARG A 527 5.63 -12.44 8.28
CA ARG A 527 6.23 -12.82 7.00
C ARG A 527 5.36 -13.83 6.27
N THR A 528 4.88 -14.87 6.95
CA THR A 528 4.08 -15.93 6.28
C THR A 528 2.77 -15.38 5.73
N ASP A 529 2.15 -14.42 6.42
CA ASP A 529 0.99 -13.69 5.93
C ASP A 529 1.35 -12.71 4.80
N ALA A 530 2.48 -12.01 4.90
CA ALA A 530 2.92 -11.02 3.91
C ALA A 530 3.30 -11.62 2.55
N ILE A 531 3.90 -12.81 2.54
CA ILE A 531 4.30 -13.51 1.30
C ILE A 531 3.14 -14.30 0.68
N ARG A 532 1.99 -14.36 1.33
CA ARG A 532 0.84 -15.13 0.86
C ARG A 532 0.24 -14.49 -0.38
N GLN A 533 0.18 -15.26 -1.47
CA GLN A 533 -0.54 -14.87 -2.66
C GLN A 533 -2.05 -15.14 -2.48
N TYR A 534 -2.87 -14.12 -2.74
CA TYR A 534 -4.31 -14.24 -2.73
C TYR A 534 -4.86 -14.22 -4.16
N ASN A 535 -5.70 -15.20 -4.49
CA ASN A 535 -6.33 -15.30 -5.80
C ASN A 535 -7.54 -14.36 -5.86
N SER A 536 -7.45 -13.29 -6.65
CA SER A 536 -8.49 -12.28 -6.79
C SER A 536 -9.16 -12.34 -8.17
N CYS A 537 -10.50 -12.30 -8.20
CA CYS A 537 -11.28 -12.02 -9.42
C CYS A 537 -11.37 -10.52 -9.73
N GLY A 538 -10.88 -9.65 -8.84
CA GLY A 538 -10.88 -8.19 -8.95
C GLY A 538 -12.24 -7.52 -9.03
N ALA A 539 -12.25 -6.25 -9.44
CA ALA A 539 -13.44 -5.41 -9.46
C ALA A 539 -14.46 -5.89 -10.51
N ILE A 540 -15.75 -5.95 -10.13
CA ILE A 540 -16.86 -6.39 -11.00
C ILE A 540 -17.35 -5.23 -11.88
N ASN A 541 -16.74 -4.95 -13.02
CA ASN A 541 -17.13 -3.79 -13.84
C ASN A 541 -18.64 -3.79 -14.22
N ILE A 542 -19.45 -3.00 -13.51
CA ILE A 542 -20.88 -2.80 -13.79
C ILE A 542 -21.06 -1.39 -14.37
N GLU A 543 -21.83 -1.28 -15.46
CA GLU A 543 -22.22 0.01 -16.04
C GLU A 543 -23.07 0.81 -15.04
N TYR A 544 -22.88 2.14 -15.04
CA TYR A 544 -23.33 3.10 -14.03
C TYR A 544 -24.49 2.64 -13.11
N PRO A 545 -24.21 2.34 -11.83
CA PRO A 545 -25.12 1.59 -10.94
C PRO A 545 -26.20 2.47 -10.28
N GLU A 546 -26.97 3.25 -11.05
CA GLU A 546 -28.04 4.10 -10.47
C GLU A 546 -28.97 3.27 -9.58
N TYR A 547 -29.05 3.65 -8.30
CA TYR A 547 -29.91 2.99 -7.31
C TYR A 547 -29.58 1.50 -7.02
N MET A 548 -28.37 1.05 -7.33
CA MET A 548 -27.89 -0.30 -6.99
C MET A 548 -26.92 -0.27 -5.80
N MET A 549 -26.89 -1.34 -5.00
CA MET A 549 -26.07 -1.50 -3.80
C MET A 549 -25.56 -2.94 -3.64
N LYS A 550 -24.36 -3.12 -3.08
CA LYS A 550 -23.86 -4.43 -2.62
C LYS A 550 -24.52 -4.82 -1.29
N THR A 551 -24.96 -6.07 -1.18
CA THR A 551 -25.59 -6.66 0.01
C THR A 551 -24.96 -8.02 0.33
N PRO A 552 -24.36 -8.23 1.51
CA PRO A 552 -24.13 -7.25 2.57
C PRO A 552 -23.10 -6.19 2.17
N ALA A 553 -23.24 -4.97 2.69
CA ALA A 553 -22.30 -3.87 2.43
C ALA A 553 -20.87 -4.17 2.91
N LEU A 554 -20.72 -5.01 3.95
CA LEU A 554 -19.45 -5.32 4.62
C LEU A 554 -18.90 -6.72 4.30
N ALA A 555 -19.49 -7.45 3.34
CA ALA A 555 -19.00 -8.79 3.03
C ALA A 555 -17.62 -8.74 2.33
N SER A 556 -16.76 -9.73 2.63
CA SER A 556 -15.64 -10.11 1.76
C SER A 556 -16.15 -10.23 0.33
N GLY A 557 -15.33 -9.97 -0.68
CA GLY A 557 -15.94 -10.00 -2.00
C GLY A 557 -15.08 -9.84 -3.20
N TYR A 558 -13.88 -10.42 -3.26
CA TYR A 558 -13.13 -10.46 -4.52
C TYR A 558 -12.17 -11.65 -4.61
N LEU A 559 -12.06 -12.47 -3.56
CA LEU A 559 -11.17 -13.62 -3.52
C LEU A 559 -11.87 -14.89 -4.03
N GLN A 560 -11.06 -15.86 -4.46
CA GLN A 560 -11.56 -17.16 -4.89
C GLN A 560 -12.51 -17.78 -3.84
N GLY A 561 -13.75 -18.06 -4.25
CA GLY A 561 -14.79 -18.62 -3.38
C GLY A 561 -15.79 -17.60 -2.84
N ASP A 562 -15.48 -16.30 -2.91
CA ASP A 562 -16.40 -15.23 -2.50
C ASP A 562 -17.62 -15.14 -3.43
N VAL A 563 -18.74 -14.69 -2.85
CA VAL A 563 -19.98 -14.35 -3.57
C VAL A 563 -20.35 -12.91 -3.27
N ALA A 564 -20.35 -12.06 -4.30
CA ALA A 564 -20.82 -10.68 -4.23
C ALA A 564 -22.26 -10.60 -4.73
N ARG A 565 -23.17 -10.08 -3.91
CA ARG A 565 -24.58 -9.90 -4.28
C ARG A 565 -24.94 -8.42 -4.36
N PHE A 566 -25.71 -8.07 -5.38
CA PHE A 566 -26.24 -6.73 -5.60
C PHE A 566 -27.75 -6.70 -5.38
N ASP A 567 -28.26 -5.57 -4.90
CA ASP A 567 -29.67 -5.29 -4.72
C ASP A 567 -29.95 -3.83 -5.12
N CYS A 568 -31.22 -3.48 -5.29
CA CYS A 568 -31.63 -2.11 -5.58
C CYS A 568 -32.22 -1.43 -4.34
N TYR A 569 -32.29 -0.09 -4.34
CA TYR A 569 -33.08 0.63 -3.34
C TYR A 569 -34.53 0.13 -3.33
N GLN A 570 -35.20 0.24 -2.17
CA GLN A 570 -36.59 -0.20 -1.99
C GLN A 570 -37.59 0.41 -2.99
N SER A 571 -37.26 1.54 -3.63
CA SER A 571 -38.08 2.19 -4.67
C SER A 571 -37.94 1.57 -6.07
N HIS A 572 -37.03 0.61 -6.24
CA HIS A 572 -36.67 -0.01 -7.51
C HIS A 572 -36.83 -1.54 -7.44
N TRP A 573 -36.82 -2.19 -8.60
CA TRP A 573 -36.71 -3.63 -8.78
C TRP A 573 -35.39 -3.95 -9.47
N ILE A 574 -34.71 -4.99 -8.99
CA ILE A 574 -33.51 -5.52 -9.64
C ILE A 574 -33.90 -6.36 -10.86
N LYS A 575 -33.08 -6.25 -11.90
CA LYS A 575 -33.15 -7.02 -13.15
C LYS A 575 -31.73 -7.47 -13.50
N GLY A 576 -31.60 -8.53 -14.30
CA GLY A 576 -30.31 -9.17 -14.61
C GLY A 576 -29.83 -10.10 -13.50
N ASP A 577 -28.59 -10.58 -13.63
CA ASP A 577 -27.94 -11.45 -12.65
C ASP A 577 -27.34 -10.61 -11.52
N HIS A 578 -27.80 -10.89 -10.30
CA HIS A 578 -27.48 -10.09 -9.13
C HIS A 578 -26.53 -10.78 -8.16
N GLU A 579 -26.12 -12.01 -8.45
CA GLU A 579 -25.16 -12.79 -7.66
C GLU A 579 -23.94 -13.14 -8.50
N TYR A 580 -22.79 -12.65 -8.05
CA TYR A 580 -21.50 -12.86 -8.70
C TYR A 580 -20.64 -13.78 -7.84
N LYS A 581 -20.18 -14.90 -8.41
CA LYS A 581 -19.31 -15.86 -7.72
C LYS A 581 -17.92 -15.85 -8.33
N CYS A 582 -16.90 -15.64 -7.50
CA CYS A 582 -15.51 -15.66 -7.92
C CYS A 582 -15.01 -17.10 -8.00
N GLY A 583 -14.57 -17.52 -9.20
CA GLY A 583 -14.16 -18.90 -9.45
C GLY A 583 -12.99 -19.01 -10.43
N ILE A 584 -12.43 -20.21 -10.49
CA ILE A 584 -11.41 -20.56 -11.48
C ILE A 584 -12.07 -20.80 -12.84
N VAL A 585 -11.54 -20.15 -13.87
CA VAL A 585 -11.91 -20.37 -15.27
C VAL A 585 -10.67 -20.87 -16.00
N VAL A 586 -10.76 -22.08 -16.54
CA VAL A 586 -9.69 -22.70 -17.34
C VAL A 586 -9.94 -22.35 -18.81
N ASP A 587 -8.89 -21.92 -19.51
CA ASP A 587 -8.98 -21.69 -20.95
C ASP A 587 -9.15 -23.03 -21.68
N TYR A 588 -10.20 -23.12 -22.50
CA TYR A 588 -10.49 -24.31 -23.30
C TYR A 588 -9.34 -24.67 -24.25
N ASN A 589 -8.64 -23.67 -24.79
CA ASN A 589 -7.55 -23.88 -25.75
C ASN A 589 -6.20 -24.11 -25.08
N ARG A 590 -6.06 -23.73 -23.80
CA ARG A 590 -4.82 -23.86 -23.03
C ARG A 590 -5.15 -24.40 -21.63
N PRO A 591 -5.29 -25.73 -21.45
CA PRO A 591 -5.71 -26.33 -20.19
C PRO A 591 -4.80 -26.01 -19.00
N ASN A 592 -3.53 -25.66 -19.27
CA ASN A 592 -2.55 -25.27 -18.25
C ASN A 592 -2.61 -23.78 -17.88
N SER A 593 -3.47 -23.00 -18.53
CA SER A 593 -3.69 -21.58 -18.24
C SER A 593 -5.07 -21.41 -17.61
N TYR A 594 -5.06 -20.91 -16.38
CA TYR A 594 -6.28 -20.61 -15.63
C TYR A 594 -6.24 -19.16 -15.18
N ARG A 595 -7.43 -18.58 -15.01
CA ARG A 595 -7.64 -17.23 -14.49
C ARG A 595 -8.78 -17.21 -13.50
N TYR A 596 -8.77 -16.25 -12.59
CA TYR A 596 -9.85 -16.04 -11.64
C TYR A 596 -10.79 -14.99 -12.21
N GLU A 597 -12.03 -15.37 -12.43
CA GLU A 597 -13.06 -14.49 -12.98
C GLU A 597 -14.38 -14.65 -12.25
N TRP A 598 -15.16 -13.58 -12.31
CA TRP A 598 -16.57 -13.63 -11.97
C TRP A 598 -17.34 -14.49 -12.97
N ASN A 599 -18.39 -15.17 -12.49
CA ASN A 599 -19.35 -15.85 -13.35
C ASN A 599 -19.91 -14.92 -14.45
N LYS A 600 -20.17 -15.51 -15.62
CA LYS A 600 -20.78 -14.81 -16.75
C LYS A 600 -22.29 -14.71 -16.53
N GLY A 601 -22.87 -13.55 -16.81
CA GLY A 601 -24.30 -13.28 -16.62
C GLY A 601 -24.73 -11.97 -17.27
N GLU A 602 -26.04 -11.70 -17.23
CA GLU A 602 -26.59 -10.38 -17.58
C GLU A 602 -26.27 -9.37 -16.50
N GLN A 603 -25.83 -8.18 -16.90
CA GLN A 603 -25.47 -7.13 -15.96
C GLN A 603 -26.70 -6.69 -15.11
N PRO A 604 -26.56 -6.53 -13.79
CA PRO A 604 -27.64 -6.07 -12.94
C PRO A 604 -27.91 -4.59 -13.19
N TRP A 605 -29.19 -4.23 -13.17
CA TRP A 605 -29.61 -2.83 -13.22
C TRP A 605 -30.93 -2.65 -12.49
N CYS A 606 -31.17 -1.40 -12.07
CA CYS A 606 -32.33 -1.06 -11.25
C CYS A 606 -33.41 -0.34 -12.08
N ARG A 607 -34.64 -0.86 -12.06
CA ARG A 607 -35.81 -0.19 -12.65
C ARG A 607 -36.71 0.42 -11.58
N SER A 608 -37.11 1.67 -11.76
CA SER A 608 -38.12 2.28 -10.88
C SER A 608 -39.41 1.46 -10.88
N ARG A 609 -39.98 1.23 -9.68
CA ARG A 609 -41.25 0.54 -9.51
C ARG A 609 -42.40 1.22 -10.26
N VAL A 610 -42.38 2.55 -10.36
CA VAL A 610 -43.40 3.33 -11.10
C VAL A 610 -43.34 3.05 -12.60
N LYS A 611 -42.14 3.08 -13.18
CA LYS A 611 -41.93 2.76 -14.59
C LYS A 611 -42.30 1.31 -14.90
N GLU A 612 -41.94 0.38 -14.02
CA GLU A 612 -42.32 -1.04 -14.18
C GLU A 612 -43.83 -1.24 -14.16
N ASN A 613 -44.54 -0.56 -13.25
CA ASN A 613 -46.00 -0.60 -13.21
C ASN A 613 -46.59 -0.02 -14.50
N TYR A 614 -46.06 1.08 -15.00
CA TYR A 614 -46.50 1.68 -16.27
C TYR A 614 -46.29 0.73 -17.46
N PHE A 615 -45.14 0.05 -17.55
CA PHE A 615 -44.89 -0.96 -18.58
C PHE A 615 -45.85 -2.15 -18.49
N LYS A 616 -46.16 -2.62 -17.27
CA LYS A 616 -47.15 -3.69 -17.06
C LYS A 616 -48.54 -3.25 -17.57
N TRP A 617 -48.97 -2.04 -17.24
CA TRP A 617 -50.24 -1.50 -17.73
C TRP A 617 -50.28 -1.36 -19.25
N ILE A 618 -49.21 -0.81 -19.84
CA ILE A 618 -49.07 -0.70 -21.30
C ILE A 618 -49.15 -2.07 -21.97
N ALA A 619 -48.43 -3.08 -21.45
CA ALA A 619 -48.43 -4.42 -22.01
C ALA A 619 -49.81 -5.07 -21.96
N ILE A 620 -50.55 -4.89 -20.85
CA ILE A 620 -51.93 -5.38 -20.72
C ILE A 620 -52.85 -4.70 -21.75
N VAL A 621 -52.76 -3.37 -21.90
CA VAL A 621 -53.58 -2.61 -22.85
C VAL A 621 -53.27 -3.01 -24.30
N PHE A 622 -52.00 -3.08 -24.69
CA PHE A 622 -51.62 -3.51 -26.04
C PHE A 622 -51.97 -4.98 -26.30
N GLY A 623 -51.86 -5.86 -25.30
CA GLY A 623 -52.32 -7.24 -25.40
C GLY A 623 -53.82 -7.32 -25.70
N PHE A 624 -54.63 -6.52 -24.99
CA PHE A 624 -56.08 -6.46 -25.23
C PHE A 624 -56.41 -5.91 -26.63
N VAL A 625 -55.77 -4.82 -27.04
CA VAL A 625 -55.96 -4.25 -28.39
C VAL A 625 -55.51 -5.22 -29.47
N GLY A 626 -54.39 -5.92 -29.28
CA GLY A 626 -53.89 -6.96 -30.19
C GLY A 626 -54.87 -8.12 -30.35
N CYS A 627 -55.47 -8.59 -29.25
CA CYS A 627 -56.52 -9.61 -29.29
C CYS A 627 -57.75 -9.15 -30.06
N LEU A 628 -58.21 -7.90 -29.87
CA LEU A 628 -59.35 -7.36 -30.63
C LEU A 628 -59.04 -7.27 -32.13
N ILE A 629 -57.85 -6.81 -32.52
CA ILE A 629 -57.43 -6.77 -33.92
C ILE A 629 -57.39 -8.18 -34.51
N ALA A 630 -56.88 -9.17 -33.78
CA ALA A 630 -56.86 -10.56 -34.24
C ALA A 630 -58.29 -11.11 -34.48
N ILE A 631 -59.24 -10.83 -33.58
CA ILE A 631 -60.65 -11.23 -33.75
C ILE A 631 -61.25 -10.57 -35.00
N VAL A 632 -60.98 -9.28 -35.22
CA VAL A 632 -61.45 -8.56 -36.43
C VAL A 632 -60.83 -9.16 -37.69
N LEU A 633 -59.54 -9.49 -37.69
CA LEU A 633 -58.87 -10.13 -38.83
C LEU A 633 -59.44 -11.51 -39.14
N VAL A 634 -59.73 -12.31 -38.12
CA VAL A 634 -60.40 -13.61 -38.27
C VAL A 634 -61.80 -13.43 -38.87
N PHE A 635 -62.58 -12.45 -38.38
CA PHE A 635 -63.90 -12.13 -38.94
C PHE A 635 -63.81 -11.70 -40.41
N VAL A 636 -62.85 -10.84 -40.76
CA VAL A 636 -62.62 -10.39 -42.15
C VAL A 636 -62.18 -11.55 -43.04
N LEU A 637 -61.32 -12.46 -42.56
CA LEU A 637 -60.95 -13.68 -43.30
C LEU A 637 -62.16 -14.56 -43.60
N PHE A 638 -63.01 -14.82 -42.61
CA PHE A 638 -64.26 -15.58 -42.83
C PHE A 638 -65.26 -14.83 -43.72
N TRP A 639 -65.33 -13.51 -43.63
CA TRP A 639 -66.14 -12.67 -44.51
C TRP A 639 -65.65 -12.72 -45.96
N CYS A 640 -64.35 -12.65 -46.20
CA CYS A 640 -63.73 -12.79 -47.52
C CYS A 640 -63.97 -14.19 -48.12
N ILE A 641 -63.87 -15.25 -47.31
CA ILE A 641 -64.21 -16.62 -47.75
C ILE A 641 -65.70 -16.73 -48.12
N LYS A 642 -66.59 -16.12 -47.33
CA LYS A 642 -68.03 -16.08 -47.60
C LYS A 642 -68.34 -15.30 -48.89
N GLN A 643 -67.71 -14.15 -49.10
CA GLN A 643 -67.84 -13.35 -50.32
C GLN A 643 -67.34 -14.09 -51.57
N ARG A 644 -66.21 -14.81 -51.48
CA ARG A 644 -65.72 -15.68 -52.56
C ARG A 644 -66.72 -16.78 -52.93
N ARG A 645 -67.30 -17.49 -51.94
CA ARG A 645 -68.33 -18.51 -52.20
C ARG A 645 -69.61 -17.92 -52.82
N LEU A 646 -70.00 -16.71 -52.43
CA LEU A 646 -71.14 -15.99 -53.03
C LEU A 646 -70.87 -15.56 -54.49
N GLN A 647 -69.62 -15.22 -54.83
CA GLN A 647 -69.22 -14.93 -56.22
C GLN A 647 -69.19 -16.21 -57.09
N GLU A 648 -68.72 -17.34 -56.55
CA GLU A 648 -68.77 -18.64 -57.22
C GLU A 648 -70.21 -19.09 -57.51
N GLN A 649 -71.16 -18.86 -56.58
CA GLN A 649 -72.59 -19.15 -56.82
C GLN A 649 -73.23 -18.23 -57.88
N ARG A 650 -72.77 -16.98 -58.03
CA ARG A 650 -73.26 -16.08 -59.08
C ARG A 650 -72.73 -16.44 -60.48
N GLN A 651 -71.57 -17.10 -60.60
CA GLN A 651 -71.07 -17.59 -61.89
C GLN A 651 -71.79 -18.85 -62.39
N TYR A 652 -72.39 -19.67 -61.53
CA TYR A 652 -73.14 -20.87 -61.93
C TYR A 652 -74.58 -20.59 -62.41
N GLY A 653 -75.17 -19.43 -62.09
CA GLY A 653 -76.54 -19.07 -62.48
C GLY A 653 -76.70 -18.45 -63.88
N THR A 654 -75.62 -18.26 -64.65
CA THR A 654 -75.62 -17.50 -65.91
C THR A 654 -75.34 -18.37 -67.16
N TYR A 655 -75.53 -19.69 -67.05
CA TYR A 655 -75.26 -20.67 -68.13
C TYR A 655 -76.47 -21.53 -68.55
N GLN A 656 -77.71 -21.12 -68.24
CA GLN A 656 -78.91 -21.71 -68.83
C GLN A 656 -79.86 -20.61 -69.33
N ASN A 657 -80.33 -20.78 -70.56
CA ASN A 657 -81.29 -19.94 -71.30
C ASN A 657 -80.73 -18.73 -72.05
N LYS A 658 -79.94 -19.01 -73.10
CA LYS A 658 -80.08 -18.32 -74.39
C LYS A 658 -80.91 -19.19 -75.33
N GLY A 659 -82.07 -18.70 -75.76
CA GLY A 659 -82.92 -19.36 -76.75
C GLY A 659 -84.03 -18.45 -77.27
N PHE A 660 -83.78 -17.87 -78.44
CA PHE A 660 -84.73 -17.53 -79.52
C PHE A 660 -85.78 -16.40 -79.37
N THR A 661 -85.44 -15.28 -80.05
CA THR A 661 -86.21 -14.50 -81.06
C THR A 661 -87.65 -14.03 -80.81
N GLY A 662 -87.91 -12.78 -81.18
CA GLY A 662 -89.24 -12.33 -81.61
C GLY A 662 -89.36 -10.80 -81.70
N ASP A 663 -89.55 -10.31 -82.91
CA ASP A 663 -89.50 -8.92 -83.37
C ASP A 663 -90.81 -8.13 -83.12
N MET A 664 -90.74 -6.80 -83.36
CA MET A 664 -91.79 -5.88 -83.85
C MET A 664 -92.51 -4.92 -82.86
N GLY A 665 -92.27 -3.60 -83.07
CA GLY A 665 -93.35 -2.58 -83.11
C GLY A 665 -93.29 -1.37 -82.15
N THR A 666 -92.80 -0.21 -82.66
CA THR A 666 -93.36 1.18 -82.57
C THR A 666 -93.80 1.77 -81.20
N ALA A 667 -93.62 3.06 -80.81
CA ALA A 667 -93.21 4.30 -81.47
C ALA A 667 -92.83 5.39 -80.42
N SER A 668 -91.87 6.24 -80.80
CA SER A 668 -91.75 7.71 -80.61
C SER A 668 -92.25 8.42 -79.34
N ARG A 669 -91.36 9.17 -78.68
CA ARG A 669 -91.39 10.65 -78.66
C ARG A 669 -90.11 11.28 -78.07
N ARG A 670 -89.45 12.11 -78.92
CA ARG A 670 -88.80 13.43 -78.74
C ARG A 670 -88.26 13.82 -77.35
N ALA A 671 -87.17 14.55 -77.13
CA ALA A 671 -86.07 15.17 -77.90
C ALA A 671 -85.17 15.89 -76.82
N PRO A 672 -84.20 16.78 -77.14
CA PRO A 672 -82.84 16.43 -77.54
C PRO A 672 -81.71 17.08 -76.69
N SER A 673 -80.50 16.58 -76.96
CA SER A 673 -79.13 17.11 -76.80
C SER A 673 -78.87 18.55 -76.34
N VAL A 674 -77.82 18.74 -75.54
CA VAL A 674 -76.70 19.69 -75.81
C VAL A 674 -75.39 19.07 -75.30
N ARG A 675 -74.31 19.38 -76.02
CA ARG A 675 -72.94 18.85 -76.01
C ARG A 675 -71.96 19.95 -75.54
N ASP A 676 -70.70 19.58 -75.40
CA ASP A 676 -69.49 20.46 -75.38
C ASP A 676 -69.21 21.16 -74.02
N ASP A 677 -67.98 21.41 -73.55
CA ASP A 677 -66.63 21.05 -73.99
C ASP A 677 -65.59 21.47 -72.91
N LEU A 678 -64.43 20.80 -72.96
CA LEU A 678 -63.02 21.24 -72.76
C LEU A 678 -62.46 21.99 -71.52
N SER A 679 -61.19 21.59 -71.24
CA SER A 679 -59.97 22.39 -70.92
C SER A 679 -59.85 22.96 -69.49
N GLU A 680 -58.69 23.15 -68.85
CA GLU A 680 -57.25 23.02 -69.15
C GLU A 680 -56.45 23.07 -67.82
N ALA A 681 -55.20 22.62 -67.81
CA ALA A 681 -54.21 22.80 -66.71
C ALA A 681 -53.54 24.21 -66.80
N PRO A 682 -52.62 24.71 -65.92
CA PRO A 682 -51.30 24.08 -65.65
C PRO A 682 -50.50 24.43 -64.34
N ARG A 683 -49.49 23.58 -64.05
CA ARG A 683 -48.04 23.78 -63.67
C ARG A 683 -47.49 24.67 -62.51
N THR A 684 -46.76 23.98 -61.60
CA THR A 684 -45.34 24.10 -61.09
C THR A 684 -44.72 25.37 -60.45
N VAL A 685 -43.93 25.22 -59.35
CA VAL A 685 -42.42 25.26 -59.21
C VAL A 685 -41.99 25.33 -57.69
N ALA A 686 -40.71 25.04 -57.38
CA ALA A 686 -40.07 24.56 -56.14
C ALA A 686 -39.35 25.58 -55.18
N MET A 687 -39.04 25.10 -53.94
CA MET A 687 -37.99 25.36 -52.86
C MET A 687 -37.12 26.65 -52.84
N PRO A 688 -36.59 27.21 -51.68
CA PRO A 688 -35.69 26.53 -50.67
C PRO A 688 -35.56 27.06 -49.19
N ALA A 689 -34.82 26.27 -48.37
CA ALA A 689 -33.93 26.46 -47.18
C ALA A 689 -33.96 27.60 -46.09
N ARG A 690 -33.71 27.14 -44.83
CA ARG A 690 -32.85 27.67 -43.70
C ARG A 690 -33.39 28.71 -42.68
N GLY A 691 -33.24 28.41 -41.36
CA GLY A 691 -33.13 29.39 -40.25
C GLY A 691 -33.58 28.90 -38.84
N THR A 692 -32.67 28.83 -37.87
CA THR A 692 -32.92 28.89 -36.39
C THR A 692 -32.92 30.37 -35.94
N PRO A 693 -33.56 30.84 -34.82
CA PRO A 693 -33.19 30.50 -33.42
C PRO A 693 -34.27 30.60 -32.30
N ALA A 694 -33.88 30.09 -31.12
CA ALA A 694 -34.08 30.58 -29.72
C ALA A 694 -35.46 30.88 -29.06
N THR A 695 -35.55 30.35 -27.82
CA THR A 695 -36.16 30.87 -26.56
C THR A 695 -37.67 31.09 -26.45
N LEU A 696 -38.28 30.47 -25.42
CA LEU A 696 -39.15 31.12 -24.43
C LEU A 696 -39.58 30.15 -23.30
N GLU A 697 -39.38 30.55 -22.05
CA GLU A 697 -40.03 30.01 -20.84
C GLU A 697 -41.57 30.16 -20.91
N PRO A 698 -42.34 29.55 -19.97
CA PRO A 698 -42.90 30.42 -18.93
C PRO A 698 -43.06 29.81 -17.52
N GLN A 699 -42.76 30.69 -16.55
CA GLN A 699 -43.52 31.07 -15.35
C GLN A 699 -43.99 30.02 -14.31
N ARG A 700 -43.42 30.20 -13.12
CA ARG A 700 -44.00 29.86 -11.81
C ARG A 700 -45.15 30.81 -11.45
N LEU A 701 -46.21 30.26 -10.86
CA LEU A 701 -47.18 31.00 -10.05
C LEU A 701 -47.10 30.49 -8.59
N SER A 702 -46.92 31.42 -7.67
CA SER A 702 -47.27 31.27 -6.24
C SER A 702 -48.77 31.42 -6.04
N PRO A 703 -49.29 31.04 -4.86
CA PRO A 703 -49.76 32.11 -3.99
C PRO A 703 -49.32 31.94 -2.53
N ALA A 704 -49.37 33.07 -1.83
CA ALA A 704 -48.93 33.30 -0.47
C ALA A 704 -50.11 33.35 0.53
N SER A 705 -49.73 33.57 1.80
CA SER A 705 -50.49 33.93 3.00
C SER A 705 -50.95 32.74 3.86
N SER A 706 -50.91 32.75 5.19
CA SER A 706 -50.35 33.65 6.23
C SER A 706 -50.74 33.08 7.59
N ALA A 707 -49.87 33.22 8.62
CA ALA A 707 -50.15 33.41 10.07
C ALA A 707 -48.93 32.89 10.86
N THR A 708 -48.03 33.75 11.35
CA THR A 708 -48.02 34.39 12.69
C THR A 708 -48.16 33.42 13.85
N ASP A 709 -47.08 33.23 14.62
CA ASP A 709 -47.13 33.51 16.05
C ASP A 709 -45.75 33.75 16.70
N LEU A 710 -45.76 34.67 17.66
CA LEU A 710 -44.65 35.19 18.43
C LEU A 710 -44.13 34.19 19.48
N ARG A 711 -42.84 34.29 19.84
CA ARG A 711 -42.39 34.50 21.24
C ARG A 711 -40.88 34.75 21.36
N SER A 712 -40.57 35.87 22.04
CA SER A 712 -39.26 36.28 22.55
C SER A 712 -39.08 35.89 24.03
N ARG A 713 -37.83 36.06 24.52
CA ARG A 713 -37.29 36.07 25.92
C ARG A 713 -36.49 34.80 26.24
N GLY A 714 -35.30 34.83 26.84
CA GLY A 714 -34.47 35.87 27.44
C GLY A 714 -33.26 35.18 28.13
N ALA A 715 -32.23 35.95 28.48
CA ALA A 715 -31.13 35.56 29.39
C ALA A 715 -31.12 36.56 30.58
N PRO A 716 -30.30 36.40 31.65
CA PRO A 716 -29.79 35.25 32.43
C PRO A 716 -30.20 35.40 33.94
N PRO A 717 -29.62 34.65 34.94
CA PRO A 717 -28.47 35.20 35.70
C PRO A 717 -27.47 34.19 36.38
N SER A 718 -26.23 34.70 36.53
CA SER A 718 -25.13 34.56 37.53
C SER A 718 -25.08 33.60 38.77
N ILE A 719 -23.88 32.96 38.93
CA ILE A 719 -22.91 32.89 40.10
C ILE A 719 -23.19 31.91 41.30
N PRO A 720 -22.22 31.40 42.15
CA PRO A 720 -20.72 31.43 42.21
C PRO A 720 -19.94 30.10 42.49
N GLY A 721 -18.61 30.12 42.26
CA GLY A 721 -17.55 29.60 43.16
C GLY A 721 -17.10 28.13 42.97
N GLY A 722 -15.81 27.76 42.99
CA GLY A 722 -14.54 28.45 43.22
C GLY A 722 -13.35 27.46 43.17
N GLY A 723 -12.14 27.99 43.05
CA GLY A 723 -10.84 27.29 43.13
C GLY A 723 -10.23 26.94 41.76
N GLY A 724 -9.24 27.63 41.20
CA GLY A 724 -8.18 28.45 41.80
C GLY A 724 -6.88 27.65 41.85
N GLY A 725 -6.10 27.65 40.76
CA GLY A 725 -4.79 27.02 40.67
C GLY A 725 -4.00 27.61 39.50
N ASN A 726 -3.07 28.50 39.84
CA ASN A 726 -2.30 29.38 38.96
C ASN A 726 -1.38 28.66 37.96
N LEU A 727 -1.29 29.19 36.74
CA LEU A 727 -0.09 29.09 35.87
C LEU A 727 0.12 30.44 35.18
N LEU A 728 0.90 31.30 35.84
CA LEU A 728 1.78 32.29 35.19
C LEU A 728 2.84 31.45 34.45
N GLY A 729 3.16 31.64 33.17
CA GLY A 729 3.58 32.88 32.53
C GLY A 729 5.11 32.87 32.38
N LEU A 730 5.58 33.20 31.16
CA LEU A 730 6.98 33.44 30.69
C LEU A 730 7.56 32.28 29.84
N ASN A 731 7.61 32.34 28.50
CA ASN A 731 8.19 33.31 27.55
C ASN A 731 9.72 33.14 27.38
N THR A 732 10.08 32.59 26.21
CA THR A 732 11.23 32.90 25.33
C THR A 732 12.59 33.26 25.96
N SER A 733 13.63 32.46 25.70
CA SER A 733 14.85 32.83 24.95
C SER A 733 16.04 31.89 25.26
N VAL A 734 16.80 31.58 24.20
CA VAL A 734 18.07 30.82 24.09
C VAL A 734 17.95 29.30 23.98
#